data_AF-A0A9E3M7Y9-F1
#
_entry.id   AF-A0A9E3M7Y9-F1
#
_cell.length_a   1.000
_cell.length_b   1.000
_cell.length_c   1.000
_cell.angle_alpha   90.00
_cell.angle_beta   90.00
_cell.angle_gamma   90.00
#
_symmetry.space_group_name_H-M   'P 1'
#
loop_
_entity.id
_entity.type
_entity.pdbx_description
1 polymer ?
#
loop_
_entity_poly.entity_id
_entity_poly.type
_entity_poly.pdbx_seq_one_letter_code
_entity_poly.pdbx_strand_id
1 'polypeptide(L)'
;MGSWRIVLMNWTRIWGLWGRIILIVFAGGCYLSATEPASADGPPVGAADVIFTESFETDGQGTRYTASTPFNKQGNYWDRGENSDFDTLVAYTNPDGSFFWAAEDVDSTGPGGNGNPIQTLDFTGINIAGFTNLVFSGLFASSGNSLGAGFPFAEADDGIKVLYRIDGGSWRKGLCFAPVNAPFLNNLAHDTDCDGSGDGAVLTEDFASASNPFTFDIPDGALLDLHIEVKADESSEELAFDLFQVNGDPIPDNQAPTAALFDAPDVGEPEIGNTAYNFTITYTDNSAVDVSTIDIDDVSVSGPGEPLIVTGAVEPTGINGAPKTATYTATPPGGSWNATDNGTYTISLIGKEVGDDGSPLLFVASDRTLTTFNVNATNIPPVVSGVLAEDVIFPNFCETTYTFTIEYSDIAGIDVSSIDTNDVTVTGPSGPLIVTGAGVDNATNGSPRTATYTVTPSGGSWGIDDVGTYMIGVTDSEVLDVLGAAVAPNPAFTIFDVLGGKLLNESFETDGQGVRYTASPPFNAGADGHWDRGTNADFDTLIPYLSGDGAFFWAVEDTDEAPGNGNPIQMLEFTGINIAGHTELEFNGLFAATQQFLGNGFPYNAGQGEHVKVLYQVNGGGFQNGLWFTANVNSHLALDTNFDGAGDGAELVDVFLPYSFSIPDGNTLDLRIEVKADSASEEVAFDSLMVIGNYVGGFQGFDGGNGVSFTTNGSAVVDGGSVRLTENVGGQIGSVIFGPLSPAPVESFNVSFDFRIGPSSLGGADGLSFALMDSAIYNKFAVFDEDGPGTGSLAVSFDTHSNAGEPSGNFVEILLDGNSVATADPTFNLDTTQWHHADISFDGRRLTLTLTPNGGSPVTVFSAMPVPGFTPFVSLYGFGARTGEVSSEHRVDNVLFVNTSGGNDCDGDLVPDVWDNCPDDWNPSQTDTDGDGVGDDCDVLQGCDDNANLYLDNIINLFDLAVLGADYDCNSGCTADIDGDGDSDILDVSIIALNWLCSAD
;
A
#
# COMPACT_ATOMS: atom_id res chain seq x y z
N MET A 1 6.35 -36.11 42.68
CA MET A 1 7.79 -36.36 42.39
C MET A 1 7.91 -37.67 41.63
N GLY A 2 8.25 -37.62 40.33
CA GLY A 2 8.48 -38.78 39.49
C GLY A 2 9.02 -38.29 38.14
N SER A 3 10.22 -38.72 37.80
CA SER A 3 11.15 -38.05 36.89
C SER A 3 10.88 -38.33 35.41
N TRP A 4 10.94 -37.29 34.58
CA TRP A 4 11.01 -37.39 33.11
C TRP A 4 12.39 -37.91 32.69
N ARG A 5 12.46 -38.85 31.74
CA ARG A 5 13.73 -39.26 31.09
C ARG A 5 13.61 -39.11 29.57
N ILE A 6 14.32 -38.13 29.02
CA ILE A 6 14.61 -38.00 27.59
C ILE A 6 15.77 -38.95 27.28
N VAL A 7 15.62 -39.83 26.28
CA VAL A 7 16.71 -40.65 25.74
C VAL A 7 17.03 -40.14 24.33
N LEU A 8 18.19 -39.50 24.16
CA LEU A 8 18.75 -39.13 22.86
C LEU A 8 19.63 -40.27 22.35
N MET A 9 19.45 -40.71 21.10
CA MET A 9 20.35 -41.63 20.40
C MET A 9 20.90 -41.00 19.11
N ASN A 10 22.14 -41.38 18.78
CA ASN A 10 22.98 -40.79 17.73
C ASN A 10 22.59 -41.16 16.28
N TRP A 11 23.12 -40.33 15.38
CA TRP A 11 22.97 -40.23 13.93
C TRP A 11 23.13 -41.56 13.15
N THR A 12 22.20 -41.86 12.24
CA THR A 12 22.38 -42.88 11.18
C THR A 12 21.83 -42.39 9.83
N ARG A 13 22.51 -42.74 8.73
CA ARG A 13 22.36 -42.19 7.38
C ARG A 13 21.67 -43.20 6.45
N ILE A 14 20.52 -42.87 5.89
CA ILE A 14 19.81 -43.67 4.87
C ILE A 14 19.21 -42.68 3.85
N TRP A 15 19.74 -42.67 2.61
CA TRP A 15 19.24 -41.95 1.42
C TRP A 15 19.01 -40.42 1.55
N GLY A 16 20.06 -39.67 1.87
CA GLY A 16 20.27 -38.34 1.26
C GLY A 16 19.65 -37.09 1.89
N LEU A 17 18.77 -37.14 2.90
CA LEU A 17 18.22 -35.94 3.56
C LEU A 17 18.25 -36.05 5.10
N TRP A 18 18.53 -34.94 5.79
CA TRP A 18 18.53 -34.83 7.27
C TRP A 18 17.14 -34.47 7.80
N GLY A 19 16.59 -35.21 8.78
CA GLY A 19 15.32 -34.88 9.44
C GLY A 19 15.11 -35.58 10.79
N ARG A 20 14.42 -34.92 11.74
CA ARG A 20 14.08 -35.43 13.10
C ARG A 20 12.77 -36.22 13.10
N ILE A 21 12.72 -37.36 13.80
CA ILE A 21 11.48 -38.07 14.16
C ILE A 21 11.30 -38.00 15.68
N ILE A 22 10.16 -37.50 16.15
CA ILE A 22 9.74 -37.55 17.56
C ILE A 22 8.71 -38.68 17.69
N LEU A 23 8.97 -39.66 18.57
CA LEU A 23 8.06 -40.76 18.86
C LEU A 23 7.58 -40.64 20.32
N ILE A 24 6.28 -40.41 20.54
CA ILE A 24 5.65 -40.43 21.86
C ILE A 24 4.88 -41.76 21.98
N VAL A 25 5.19 -42.58 22.98
CA VAL A 25 4.50 -43.85 23.24
C VAL A 25 3.62 -43.71 24.47
N PHE A 26 2.32 -43.94 24.32
CA PHE A 26 1.37 -44.12 25.43
C PHE A 26 1.21 -45.62 25.73
N ALA A 27 1.23 -46.00 27.00
CA ALA A 27 0.85 -47.33 27.45
C ALA A 27 -0.34 -47.21 28.42
N GLY A 28 -1.52 -47.60 27.93
CA GLY A 28 -2.69 -47.91 28.76
C GLY A 28 -2.77 -49.40 29.07
N GLY A 29 -3.40 -49.76 30.20
CA GLY A 29 -3.73 -51.13 30.55
C GLY A 29 -4.71 -51.21 31.73
N CYS A 30 -5.92 -51.67 31.45
CA CYS A 30 -7.10 -51.80 32.31
C CYS A 30 -7.15 -53.17 33.04
N TYR A 31 -7.86 -53.27 34.18
CA TYR A 31 -8.48 -54.53 34.66
C TYR A 31 -9.69 -54.21 35.57
N LEU A 32 -10.89 -54.61 35.12
CA LEU A 32 -12.12 -54.72 35.91
C LEU A 32 -12.51 -56.21 35.95
N SER A 33 -12.88 -56.72 37.13
CA SER A 33 -13.55 -58.01 37.27
C SER A 33 -14.89 -57.83 37.96
N ALA A 34 -15.97 -58.24 37.30
CA ALA A 34 -17.32 -58.32 37.85
C ALA A 34 -17.64 -59.76 38.27
N THR A 35 -18.29 -59.91 39.43
CA THR A 35 -19.15 -61.05 39.77
C THR A 35 -20.28 -60.56 40.68
N GLU A 36 -21.53 -60.66 40.23
CA GLU A 36 -22.74 -60.45 41.04
C GLU A 36 -23.08 -61.65 41.95
N PRO A 37 -24.05 -61.49 42.89
CA PRO A 37 -25.35 -62.11 42.60
C PRO A 37 -26.59 -61.29 43.00
N ALA A 38 -27.68 -61.58 42.28
CA ALA A 38 -29.05 -61.05 42.35
C ALA A 38 -29.79 -61.23 43.70
N SER A 39 -30.70 -60.31 44.06
CA SER A 39 -32.16 -60.45 43.85
C SER A 39 -33.01 -59.49 44.70
N ALA A 40 -34.04 -58.92 44.07
CA ALA A 40 -35.33 -58.46 44.63
C ALA A 40 -35.33 -57.23 45.56
N ASP A 41 -35.44 -56.06 44.95
CA ASP A 41 -36.49 -55.07 45.26
C ASP A 41 -36.71 -54.23 43.99
N GLY A 42 -37.89 -53.63 43.81
CA GLY A 42 -38.13 -52.70 42.70
C GLY A 42 -37.10 -51.57 42.69
N PRO A 43 -36.87 -50.87 41.57
CA PRO A 43 -35.91 -49.78 41.56
C PRO A 43 -36.29 -48.80 42.69
N PRO A 44 -35.35 -48.46 43.58
CA PRO A 44 -35.60 -47.47 44.61
C PRO A 44 -36.04 -46.18 43.91
N VAL A 45 -37.03 -45.49 44.47
CA VAL A 45 -37.26 -44.08 44.15
C VAL A 45 -35.89 -43.41 44.29
N GLY A 46 -35.38 -42.84 43.20
CA GLY A 46 -34.02 -42.31 43.13
C GLY A 46 -33.75 -41.39 44.32
N ALA A 47 -32.58 -41.52 44.93
CA ALA A 47 -32.15 -40.49 45.87
C ALA A 47 -32.06 -39.17 45.10
N ALA A 48 -32.61 -38.08 45.65
CA ALA A 48 -32.48 -36.76 45.05
C ALA A 48 -31.00 -36.44 44.77
N ASP A 49 -30.70 -36.02 43.54
CA ASP A 49 -29.37 -35.66 43.11
C ASP A 49 -29.00 -34.27 43.64
N VAL A 50 -27.73 -34.08 44.01
CA VAL A 50 -27.20 -32.77 44.42
C VAL A 50 -26.85 -31.96 43.17
N ILE A 51 -27.61 -30.91 42.93
CA ILE A 51 -27.51 -30.02 41.75
C ILE A 51 -26.49 -28.91 41.99
N PHE A 52 -26.45 -28.38 43.22
CA PHE A 52 -25.55 -27.30 43.62
C PHE A 52 -25.03 -27.53 45.04
N THR A 53 -23.79 -27.09 45.31
CA THR A 53 -23.22 -27.06 46.66
C THR A 53 -22.23 -25.91 46.79
N GLU A 54 -22.38 -25.11 47.86
CA GLU A 54 -21.36 -24.20 48.38
C GLU A 54 -21.14 -24.51 49.86
N SER A 55 -19.97 -25.08 50.17
CA SER A 55 -19.56 -25.39 51.55
C SER A 55 -18.63 -24.34 52.15
N PHE A 56 -18.31 -23.27 51.43
CA PHE A 56 -17.34 -22.25 51.83
C PHE A 56 -15.93 -22.77 52.15
N GLU A 57 -15.60 -24.04 52.01
CA GLU A 57 -14.25 -24.58 52.24
C GLU A 57 -13.19 -24.06 51.25
N THR A 58 -13.63 -23.54 50.11
CA THR A 58 -12.78 -22.81 49.16
C THR A 58 -13.38 -21.45 48.88
N ASP A 59 -12.54 -20.45 48.63
CA ASP A 59 -13.02 -19.12 48.25
C ASP A 59 -13.71 -19.18 46.88
N GLY A 60 -15.00 -18.84 46.87
CA GLY A 60 -15.87 -18.83 45.68
C GLY A 60 -16.20 -17.42 45.20
N GLN A 61 -15.68 -16.38 45.85
CA GLN A 61 -15.99 -14.99 45.52
C GLN A 61 -15.60 -14.67 44.07
N GLY A 62 -16.55 -14.12 43.31
CA GLY A 62 -16.38 -13.76 41.89
C GLY A 62 -16.42 -14.94 40.91
N THR A 63 -16.57 -16.18 41.39
CA THR A 63 -16.71 -17.37 40.52
C THR A 63 -17.99 -18.16 40.78
N ARG A 64 -18.29 -18.48 42.04
CA ARG A 64 -19.50 -19.20 42.46
C ARG A 64 -20.54 -18.30 43.11
N TYR A 65 -20.08 -17.26 43.81
CA TYR A 65 -20.95 -16.26 44.42
C TYR A 65 -20.35 -14.86 44.35
N THR A 66 -21.17 -13.85 44.59
CA THR A 66 -20.72 -12.48 44.84
C THR A 66 -21.28 -11.98 46.16
N ALA A 67 -20.41 -11.68 47.11
CA ALA A 67 -20.74 -11.02 48.35
C ALA A 67 -20.65 -9.49 48.23
N SER A 68 -21.46 -8.76 49.02
CA SER A 68 -21.17 -7.37 49.37
C SER A 68 -19.80 -7.30 50.05
N THR A 69 -19.13 -6.15 49.93
CA THR A 69 -17.71 -5.97 50.31
C THR A 69 -17.39 -6.57 51.68
N PRO A 70 -16.62 -7.68 51.74
CA PRO A 70 -16.28 -8.33 53.00
C PRO A 70 -15.42 -7.46 53.89
N PHE A 71 -15.59 -7.61 55.20
CA PHE A 71 -14.79 -6.93 56.22
C PHE A 71 -14.71 -7.73 57.51
N ASN A 72 -13.61 -7.59 58.23
CA ASN A 72 -13.43 -8.20 59.54
C ASN A 72 -12.45 -7.35 60.37
N LYS A 73 -12.98 -6.59 61.34
CA LYS A 73 -12.14 -5.73 62.21
C LYS A 73 -12.87 -5.30 63.49
N GLN A 74 -12.17 -5.47 64.62
CA GLN A 74 -12.58 -4.96 65.95
C GLN A 74 -13.98 -5.42 66.40
N GLY A 75 -14.35 -6.69 66.16
CA GLY A 75 -15.67 -7.22 66.54
C GLY A 75 -16.81 -6.79 65.62
N ASN A 76 -16.50 -6.40 64.37
CA ASN A 76 -17.48 -6.18 63.31
C ASN A 76 -17.01 -7.00 62.12
N TYR A 77 -17.85 -7.88 61.60
CA TYR A 77 -17.49 -8.71 60.46
C TYR A 77 -18.66 -9.05 59.56
N TRP A 78 -18.32 -9.23 58.30
CA TRP A 78 -19.11 -9.83 57.23
C TRP A 78 -18.04 -10.48 56.34
N ASP A 79 -17.69 -11.72 56.62
CA ASP A 79 -16.57 -12.37 55.92
C ASP A 79 -16.65 -13.91 55.99
N ARG A 80 -15.92 -14.55 55.09
CA ARG A 80 -15.65 -15.98 55.10
C ARG A 80 -14.42 -16.26 55.94
N GLY A 81 -14.52 -17.15 56.92
CA GLY A 81 -13.40 -17.46 57.82
C GLY A 81 -13.65 -18.69 58.66
N GLU A 82 -12.70 -19.02 59.52
CA GLU A 82 -12.85 -20.03 60.56
C GLU A 82 -13.04 -19.39 61.94
N ASN A 83 -13.37 -20.18 62.97
CA ASN A 83 -13.61 -19.66 64.33
C ASN A 83 -12.48 -18.77 64.89
N SER A 84 -11.21 -18.96 64.48
CA SER A 84 -10.12 -18.11 64.95
C SER A 84 -10.02 -16.75 64.29
N ASP A 85 -10.74 -16.54 63.17
CA ASP A 85 -10.76 -15.27 62.45
C ASP A 85 -11.75 -14.27 63.05
N PHE A 86 -12.73 -14.76 63.81
CA PHE A 86 -13.82 -13.96 64.36
C PHE A 86 -13.69 -13.82 65.88
N ASP A 87 -13.96 -12.63 66.42
CA ASP A 87 -13.94 -12.37 67.87
C ASP A 87 -15.25 -12.81 68.54
N THR A 88 -15.71 -14.02 68.23
CA THR A 88 -16.99 -14.56 68.71
C THR A 88 -16.95 -14.78 70.23
N LEU A 89 -18.05 -14.48 70.92
CA LEU A 89 -18.22 -14.78 72.34
C LEU A 89 -18.19 -16.29 72.63
N VAL A 90 -18.72 -17.09 71.69
CA VAL A 90 -18.70 -18.56 71.71
C VAL A 90 -18.38 -19.07 70.31
N ALA A 91 -17.40 -19.96 70.19
CA ALA A 91 -17.04 -20.57 68.91
C ALA A 91 -18.20 -21.42 68.35
N TYR A 92 -18.47 -21.29 67.04
CA TYR A 92 -19.44 -22.11 66.36
C TYR A 92 -18.99 -23.57 66.31
N THR A 93 -19.92 -24.50 66.49
CA THR A 93 -19.66 -25.94 66.49
C THR A 93 -20.38 -26.64 65.34
N ASN A 94 -19.77 -27.74 64.86
CA ASN A 94 -20.24 -28.55 63.74
C ASN A 94 -20.49 -27.84 62.38
N PRO A 95 -19.66 -26.86 61.95
CA PRO A 95 -19.68 -26.43 60.54
C PRO A 95 -19.31 -27.58 59.59
N ASP A 96 -19.68 -27.47 58.31
CA ASP A 96 -19.26 -28.39 57.25
C ASP A 96 -17.82 -28.08 56.82
N GLY A 97 -16.87 -28.58 57.62
CA GLY A 97 -15.46 -28.31 57.42
C GLY A 97 -14.95 -27.24 58.38
N SER A 98 -14.09 -26.33 57.90
CA SER A 98 -13.40 -25.35 58.75
C SER A 98 -13.84 -23.90 58.49
N PHE A 99 -14.25 -23.59 57.27
CA PHE A 99 -14.61 -22.24 56.82
C PHE A 99 -16.10 -22.12 56.62
N PHE A 100 -16.67 -21.04 57.16
CA PHE A 100 -18.08 -20.69 57.03
C PHE A 100 -18.20 -19.18 56.81
N TRP A 101 -19.41 -18.69 56.53
CA TRP A 101 -19.66 -17.26 56.48
C TRP A 101 -20.20 -16.76 57.82
N ALA A 102 -19.65 -15.67 58.33
CA ALA A 102 -20.07 -15.09 59.62
C ALA A 102 -20.37 -13.60 59.49
N ALA A 103 -21.26 -13.12 60.36
CA ALA A 103 -21.66 -11.73 60.44
C ALA A 103 -21.87 -11.23 61.88
N GLU A 104 -21.45 -9.99 62.16
CA GLU A 104 -21.69 -9.24 63.40
C GLU A 104 -21.58 -7.74 63.11
N ASP A 105 -22.53 -6.94 63.62
CA ASP A 105 -22.57 -5.47 63.50
C ASP A 105 -22.23 -5.00 62.07
N VAL A 106 -23.07 -5.43 61.12
CA VAL A 106 -22.78 -5.29 59.70
C VAL A 106 -22.98 -3.88 59.16
N ASP A 107 -23.67 -3.02 59.92
CA ASP A 107 -23.96 -1.64 59.55
C ASP A 107 -22.99 -0.63 60.18
N SER A 108 -22.01 -1.11 60.95
CA SER A 108 -21.00 -0.29 61.62
C SER A 108 -20.34 0.72 60.67
N THR A 109 -20.44 2.00 61.04
CA THR A 109 -19.76 3.12 60.35
C THR A 109 -18.36 3.40 60.93
N GLY A 110 -17.96 2.64 61.96
CA GLY A 110 -16.67 2.72 62.63
C GLY A 110 -15.53 2.05 61.83
N PRO A 111 -14.30 2.01 62.38
CA PRO A 111 -13.15 1.43 61.69
C PRO A 111 -13.27 -0.11 61.60
N GLY A 112 -14.03 -0.60 60.63
CA GLY A 112 -14.18 -2.04 60.40
C GLY A 112 -15.41 -2.43 59.60
N GLY A 113 -16.51 -1.69 59.67
CA GLY A 113 -17.70 -1.93 58.84
C GLY A 113 -17.77 -1.05 57.60
N ASN A 114 -18.72 -1.34 56.72
CA ASN A 114 -18.92 -0.62 55.45
C ASN A 114 -20.13 0.34 55.47
N GLY A 115 -20.81 0.48 56.62
CA GLY A 115 -21.96 1.37 56.79
C GLY A 115 -23.25 0.95 56.07
N ASN A 116 -23.30 -0.26 55.50
CA ASN A 116 -24.46 -0.78 54.80
C ASN A 116 -25.34 -1.60 55.77
N PRO A 117 -26.62 -1.23 55.97
CA PRO A 117 -27.50 -1.94 56.90
C PRO A 117 -27.87 -3.36 56.49
N ILE A 118 -27.62 -3.76 55.24
CA ILE A 118 -27.88 -5.12 54.75
C ILE A 118 -26.69 -5.59 53.93
N GLN A 119 -26.09 -6.71 54.34
CA GLN A 119 -25.07 -7.39 53.55
C GLN A 119 -25.69 -8.50 52.72
N THR A 120 -25.11 -8.76 51.56
CA THR A 120 -25.71 -9.66 50.57
C THR A 120 -24.72 -10.70 50.07
N LEU A 121 -25.20 -11.92 49.81
CA LEU A 121 -24.47 -12.96 49.11
C LEU A 121 -25.35 -13.50 47.97
N ASP A 122 -24.87 -13.38 46.74
CA ASP A 122 -25.62 -13.73 45.52
C ASP A 122 -25.02 -14.95 44.84
N PHE A 123 -25.86 -15.92 44.51
CA PHE A 123 -25.55 -17.06 43.64
C PHE A 123 -26.45 -16.95 42.41
N THR A 124 -25.87 -16.92 41.21
CA THR A 124 -26.64 -16.72 39.98
C THR A 124 -26.38 -17.82 38.96
N GLY A 125 -27.40 -18.18 38.19
CA GLY A 125 -27.30 -19.13 37.09
C GLY A 125 -27.14 -20.60 37.53
N ILE A 126 -27.69 -20.99 38.67
CA ILE A 126 -27.70 -22.41 39.08
C ILE A 126 -28.63 -23.17 38.12
N ASN A 127 -28.09 -24.10 37.33
CA ASN A 127 -28.86 -24.88 36.37
C ASN A 127 -29.68 -25.95 37.08
N ILE A 128 -31.01 -25.82 37.05
CA ILE A 128 -31.98 -26.76 37.64
C ILE A 128 -32.84 -27.44 36.56
N ALA A 129 -32.53 -27.24 35.28
CA ALA A 129 -33.25 -27.85 34.17
C ALA A 129 -33.14 -29.38 34.22
N GLY A 130 -34.24 -30.07 33.89
CA GLY A 130 -34.29 -31.54 33.91
C GLY A 130 -34.52 -32.15 35.28
N PHE A 131 -34.71 -31.33 36.33
CA PHE A 131 -35.01 -31.79 37.69
C PHE A 131 -36.40 -31.30 38.14
N THR A 132 -37.01 -32.06 39.04
CA THR A 132 -38.26 -31.73 39.76
C THR A 132 -38.08 -32.05 41.24
N ASN A 133 -39.09 -31.79 42.08
CA ASN A 133 -39.00 -31.94 43.55
C ASN A 133 -37.77 -31.24 44.14
N LEU A 134 -37.48 -30.03 43.65
CA LEU A 134 -36.29 -29.28 44.02
C LEU A 134 -36.37 -28.79 45.48
N VAL A 135 -35.29 -28.94 46.23
CA VAL A 135 -35.20 -28.53 47.64
C VAL A 135 -33.87 -27.81 47.86
N PHE A 136 -33.94 -26.61 48.44
CA PHE A 136 -32.76 -25.96 49.00
C PHE A 136 -32.51 -26.47 50.42
N SER A 137 -31.25 -26.61 50.82
CA SER A 137 -30.86 -26.84 52.20
C SER A 137 -29.67 -25.97 52.62
N GLY A 138 -29.66 -25.49 53.86
CA GLY A 138 -28.54 -24.73 54.44
C GLY A 138 -28.34 -24.98 55.94
N LEU A 139 -27.10 -24.80 56.41
CA LEU A 139 -26.75 -24.78 57.83
C LEU A 139 -26.71 -23.34 58.33
N PHE A 140 -27.30 -23.09 59.49
CA PHE A 140 -27.38 -21.76 60.09
C PHE A 140 -27.13 -21.86 61.59
N ALA A 141 -26.44 -20.87 62.15
CA ALA A 141 -26.07 -20.78 63.55
C ALA A 141 -26.14 -19.33 64.05
N SER A 142 -26.38 -19.15 65.35
CA SER A 142 -26.27 -17.85 66.02
C SER A 142 -25.92 -18.04 67.50
N SER A 143 -25.03 -17.20 68.03
CA SER A 143 -24.55 -17.32 69.41
C SER A 143 -25.42 -16.50 70.37
N GLY A 144 -26.57 -17.08 70.72
CA GLY A 144 -27.41 -16.58 71.79
C GLY A 144 -27.08 -17.23 73.15
N ASN A 145 -26.33 -16.53 74.00
CA ASN A 145 -26.30 -16.69 75.47
C ASN A 145 -25.66 -17.97 76.08
N SER A 146 -24.37 -17.90 76.42
CA SER A 146 -23.79 -18.83 77.42
C SER A 146 -23.24 -18.20 78.71
N LEU A 147 -23.10 -16.86 78.83
CA LEU A 147 -22.45 -16.25 80.01
C LEU A 147 -23.06 -14.93 80.56
N GLY A 148 -24.33 -14.61 80.26
CA GLY A 148 -25.03 -13.51 80.96
C GLY A 148 -24.56 -12.08 80.64
N ALA A 149 -23.91 -11.89 79.48
CA ALA A 149 -23.90 -10.59 78.80
C ALA A 149 -25.24 -10.40 78.07
N GLY A 150 -25.62 -9.15 77.79
CA GLY A 150 -26.97 -8.75 77.37
C GLY A 150 -27.52 -9.41 76.09
N PHE A 151 -28.79 -9.15 75.87
CA PHE A 151 -29.67 -9.73 74.87
C PHE A 151 -29.32 -9.22 73.45
N PRO A 152 -28.85 -10.06 72.50
CA PRO A 152 -28.29 -9.54 71.24
C PRO A 152 -29.32 -9.14 70.18
N PHE A 153 -30.27 -10.00 69.83
CA PHE A 153 -31.24 -9.71 68.78
C PHE A 153 -32.55 -9.17 69.38
N ALA A 154 -32.66 -7.84 69.51
CA ALA A 154 -33.78 -7.17 70.16
C ALA A 154 -34.70 -6.39 69.20
N GLU A 155 -34.24 -6.13 67.97
CA GLU A 155 -34.99 -5.35 66.98
C GLU A 155 -35.70 -6.25 65.97
N ALA A 156 -36.92 -5.89 65.55
CA ALA A 156 -37.75 -6.78 64.72
C ALA A 156 -37.21 -7.02 63.28
N ASP A 157 -36.14 -6.33 62.88
CA ASP A 157 -35.66 -6.32 61.50
C ASP A 157 -34.35 -7.15 61.31
N ASP A 158 -33.74 -7.66 62.37
CA ASP A 158 -32.47 -8.41 62.30
C ASP A 158 -32.65 -9.85 61.88
N GLY A 159 -31.62 -10.41 61.25
CA GLY A 159 -31.57 -11.82 60.88
C GLY A 159 -31.20 -12.07 59.43
N ILE A 160 -31.62 -13.22 58.93
CA ILE A 160 -31.17 -13.77 57.64
C ILE A 160 -32.39 -14.06 56.77
N LYS A 161 -32.33 -13.67 55.49
CA LYS A 161 -33.33 -14.07 54.49
C LYS A 161 -32.62 -14.74 53.33
N VAL A 162 -33.03 -15.95 53.00
CA VAL A 162 -32.67 -16.63 51.75
C VAL A 162 -33.82 -16.44 50.77
N LEU A 163 -33.57 -15.63 49.75
CA LEU A 163 -34.49 -15.38 48.65
C LEU A 163 -34.06 -16.18 47.42
N TYR A 164 -35.04 -16.49 46.57
CA TYR A 164 -34.80 -17.16 45.31
C TYR A 164 -35.65 -16.59 44.18
N ARG A 165 -35.20 -16.78 42.94
CA ARG A 165 -36.03 -16.58 41.74
C ARG A 165 -35.72 -17.64 40.69
N ILE A 166 -36.73 -17.92 39.87
CA ILE A 166 -36.68 -18.89 38.79
C ILE A 166 -36.74 -18.14 37.46
N ASP A 167 -35.87 -18.49 36.52
CA ASP A 167 -35.83 -18.00 35.14
C ASP A 167 -35.88 -16.45 35.03
N GLY A 168 -35.15 -15.77 35.92
CA GLY A 168 -35.10 -14.30 35.97
C GLY A 168 -36.38 -13.62 36.46
N GLY A 169 -37.30 -14.37 37.08
CA GLY A 169 -38.55 -13.86 37.65
C GLY A 169 -38.39 -12.96 38.89
N SER A 170 -39.50 -12.63 39.56
CA SER A 170 -39.47 -11.85 40.80
C SER A 170 -38.90 -12.65 41.97
N TRP A 171 -38.12 -11.99 42.83
CA TRP A 171 -37.61 -12.57 44.09
C TRP A 171 -38.75 -13.03 45.01
N ARG A 172 -38.58 -14.23 45.57
CA ARG A 172 -39.47 -14.86 46.53
C ARG A 172 -38.68 -15.20 47.79
N LYS A 173 -39.30 -15.11 48.96
CA LYS A 173 -38.70 -15.56 50.21
C LYS A 173 -38.75 -17.09 50.26
N GLY A 174 -37.62 -17.74 50.52
CA GLY A 174 -37.51 -19.19 50.69
C GLY A 174 -37.41 -19.57 52.16
N LEU A 175 -36.39 -19.05 52.86
CA LEU A 175 -36.11 -19.33 54.26
C LEU A 175 -35.80 -18.02 55.00
N CYS A 176 -36.36 -17.83 56.19
CA CYS A 176 -36.14 -16.63 56.99
C CYS A 176 -35.76 -17.00 58.43
N PHE A 177 -34.89 -16.20 59.02
CA PHE A 177 -34.56 -16.23 60.43
C PHE A 177 -34.76 -14.84 60.99
N ALA A 178 -35.57 -14.73 62.04
CA ALA A 178 -35.90 -13.47 62.69
C ALA A 178 -35.88 -13.68 64.22
N PRO A 179 -35.87 -12.60 65.02
CA PRO A 179 -35.80 -12.72 66.47
C PRO A 179 -37.07 -13.34 67.04
N VAL A 180 -36.92 -14.17 68.07
CA VAL A 180 -38.07 -14.83 68.71
C VAL A 180 -38.96 -13.80 69.41
N ASN A 181 -40.26 -13.84 69.14
CA ASN A 181 -41.25 -12.97 69.79
C ASN A 181 -41.66 -13.53 71.17
N ALA A 182 -40.69 -13.71 72.07
CA ALA A 182 -40.88 -14.22 73.43
C ALA A 182 -40.05 -13.42 74.44
N PRO A 183 -40.59 -13.08 75.63
CA PRO A 183 -40.03 -12.04 76.50
C PRO A 183 -38.63 -12.30 77.11
N PHE A 184 -37.95 -13.41 76.79
CA PHE A 184 -36.66 -13.77 77.39
C PHE A 184 -35.77 -14.67 76.49
N LEU A 185 -36.01 -14.71 75.17
CA LEU A 185 -35.26 -15.56 74.22
C LEU A 185 -34.79 -14.71 73.03
N ASN A 186 -33.95 -13.71 73.26
CA ASN A 186 -33.47 -12.79 72.21
C ASN A 186 -32.38 -13.45 71.36
N ASN A 187 -32.76 -14.48 70.60
CA ASN A 187 -31.94 -15.17 69.62
C ASN A 187 -32.73 -15.30 68.31
N LEU A 188 -32.04 -15.57 67.20
CA LEU A 188 -32.69 -15.86 65.93
C LEU A 188 -33.37 -17.22 65.96
N ALA A 189 -34.56 -17.32 65.38
CA ALA A 189 -35.24 -18.57 65.11
C ALA A 189 -35.75 -18.60 63.68
N HIS A 190 -35.94 -19.80 63.15
CA HIS A 190 -36.63 -19.99 61.88
C HIS A 190 -37.99 -19.29 61.94
N ASP A 191 -38.18 -18.30 61.09
CA ASP A 191 -39.42 -17.57 60.87
C ASP A 191 -40.17 -18.31 59.75
N THR A 192 -41.14 -19.15 60.15
CA THR A 192 -41.72 -20.16 59.27
C THR A 192 -42.66 -19.59 58.20
N ASP A 193 -43.12 -18.35 58.37
CA ASP A 193 -43.93 -17.62 57.38
C ASP A 193 -43.28 -16.32 56.89
N CYS A 194 -42.04 -16.05 57.30
CA CYS A 194 -41.23 -14.90 56.91
C CYS A 194 -41.92 -13.55 57.24
N ASP A 195 -42.69 -13.48 58.33
CA ASP A 195 -43.42 -12.29 58.76
C ASP A 195 -42.61 -11.30 59.60
N GLY A 196 -41.36 -11.65 59.94
CA GLY A 196 -40.45 -10.89 60.79
C GLY A 196 -40.44 -11.33 62.25
N SER A 197 -41.15 -12.40 62.62
CA SER A 197 -41.11 -13.00 63.96
C SER A 197 -40.63 -14.45 63.91
N GLY A 198 -39.53 -14.77 64.60
CA GLY A 198 -39.06 -16.14 64.74
C GLY A 198 -40.03 -16.99 65.57
N ASP A 199 -40.76 -17.90 64.93
CA ASP A 199 -41.78 -18.75 65.56
C ASP A 199 -41.47 -20.27 65.50
N GLY A 200 -40.35 -20.63 64.87
CA GLY A 200 -39.85 -21.98 64.70
C GLY A 200 -38.66 -22.35 65.58
N ALA A 201 -37.75 -23.16 65.02
CA ALA A 201 -36.58 -23.65 65.74
C ALA A 201 -35.57 -22.51 65.99
N VAL A 202 -35.18 -22.32 67.24
CA VAL A 202 -34.17 -21.33 67.66
C VAL A 202 -32.80 -21.80 67.19
N LEU A 203 -32.04 -20.90 66.55
CA LEU A 203 -30.65 -21.13 66.18
C LEU A 203 -29.76 -21.18 67.43
N THR A 204 -28.64 -21.88 67.33
CA THR A 204 -27.65 -22.01 68.41
C THR A 204 -26.25 -21.84 67.84
N GLU A 205 -25.23 -21.81 68.69
CA GLU A 205 -23.83 -21.86 68.26
C GLU A 205 -23.47 -23.17 67.54
N ASP A 206 -24.30 -24.20 67.69
CA ASP A 206 -24.21 -25.44 66.93
C ASP A 206 -24.93 -25.28 65.59
N PHE A 207 -24.18 -25.39 64.48
CA PHE A 207 -24.77 -25.58 63.16
C PHE A 207 -25.54 -26.89 63.21
N ALA A 208 -26.87 -26.81 63.11
CA ALA A 208 -27.74 -27.98 63.16
C ALA A 208 -27.14 -29.08 62.27
N SER A 209 -26.81 -30.25 62.84
CA SER A 209 -25.97 -31.27 62.17
C SER A 209 -26.32 -31.43 60.69
N ALA A 210 -25.35 -31.62 59.79
CA ALA A 210 -25.59 -31.81 58.34
C ALA A 210 -26.67 -32.86 57.99
N SER A 211 -27.02 -33.75 58.91
CA SER A 211 -28.17 -34.66 58.83
C SER A 211 -29.57 -34.03 59.02
N ASN A 212 -29.67 -32.74 59.36
CA ASN A 212 -30.93 -32.02 59.59
C ASN A 212 -30.78 -30.50 59.28
N PRO A 213 -30.49 -30.12 58.03
CA PRO A 213 -30.39 -28.71 57.62
C PRO A 213 -31.77 -28.04 57.57
N PHE A 214 -31.78 -26.71 57.50
CA PHE A 214 -33.01 -25.96 57.20
C PHE A 214 -33.29 -25.99 55.71
N THR A 215 -34.55 -26.16 55.31
CA THR A 215 -34.93 -26.44 53.92
C THR A 215 -36.15 -25.65 53.47
N PHE A 216 -36.28 -25.45 52.15
CA PHE A 216 -37.51 -25.01 51.50
C PHE A 216 -37.62 -25.60 50.09
N ASP A 217 -38.86 -25.79 49.62
CA ASP A 217 -39.14 -26.31 48.27
C ASP A 217 -38.96 -25.21 47.22
N ILE A 218 -38.28 -25.57 46.13
CA ILE A 218 -38.08 -24.73 44.96
C ILE A 218 -39.01 -25.20 43.83
N PRO A 219 -39.73 -24.30 43.13
CA PRO A 219 -40.49 -24.68 41.94
C PRO A 219 -39.60 -25.12 40.77
N ASP A 220 -40.11 -26.01 39.92
CA ASP A 220 -39.46 -26.41 38.66
C ASP A 220 -39.13 -25.19 37.77
N GLY A 221 -38.01 -25.26 37.03
CA GLY A 221 -37.53 -24.20 36.15
C GLY A 221 -36.23 -24.59 35.43
N ALA A 222 -35.62 -23.63 34.72
CA ALA A 222 -34.33 -23.85 34.05
C ALA A 222 -33.15 -23.27 34.85
N LEU A 223 -33.28 -22.05 35.35
CA LEU A 223 -32.25 -21.36 36.13
C LEU A 223 -32.79 -20.90 37.49
N LEU A 224 -32.00 -21.12 38.53
CA LEU A 224 -32.22 -20.65 39.89
C LEU A 224 -31.15 -19.61 40.24
N ASP A 225 -31.61 -18.49 40.81
CA ASP A 225 -30.74 -17.55 41.52
C ASP A 225 -31.11 -17.55 43.01
N LEU A 226 -30.10 -17.50 43.88
CA LEU A 226 -30.25 -17.35 45.33
C LEU A 226 -29.67 -16.00 45.77
N HIS A 227 -30.37 -15.30 46.64
CA HIS A 227 -29.95 -14.03 47.23
C HIS A 227 -30.11 -14.11 48.75
N ILE A 228 -29.01 -13.99 49.47
CA ILE A 228 -28.99 -14.03 50.93
C ILE A 228 -28.84 -12.60 51.43
N GLU A 229 -29.77 -12.14 52.25
CA GLU A 229 -29.71 -10.86 52.95
C GLU A 229 -29.41 -11.10 54.43
N VAL A 230 -28.48 -10.34 54.99
CA VAL A 230 -28.15 -10.35 56.42
C VAL A 230 -28.23 -8.94 56.98
N LYS A 231 -28.98 -8.79 58.08
CA LYS A 231 -29.04 -7.57 58.90
C LYS A 231 -28.68 -7.91 60.35
N ALA A 232 -27.75 -7.15 60.90
CA ALA A 232 -27.29 -7.18 62.29
C ALA A 232 -26.64 -5.82 62.55
N ASP A 233 -27.20 -4.99 63.43
CA ASP A 233 -26.77 -3.60 63.69
C ASP A 233 -26.30 -3.35 65.14
N GLU A 234 -26.16 -4.42 65.93
CA GLU A 234 -25.52 -4.37 67.25
C GLU A 234 -24.27 -5.26 67.36
N SER A 235 -23.30 -4.82 68.16
CA SER A 235 -22.02 -5.50 68.46
C SER A 235 -22.15 -6.77 69.32
N SER A 236 -23.30 -7.44 69.28
CA SER A 236 -23.52 -8.72 69.95
C SER A 236 -24.32 -9.70 69.07
N GLU A 237 -24.66 -9.29 67.87
CA GLU A 237 -25.52 -10.01 66.93
C GLU A 237 -24.70 -10.91 66.02
N GLU A 238 -24.15 -11.95 66.65
CA GLU A 238 -23.27 -12.93 66.01
C GLU A 238 -24.09 -14.03 65.33
N LEU A 239 -24.01 -14.13 64.01
CA LEU A 239 -24.65 -15.19 63.21
C LEU A 239 -23.70 -15.77 62.16
N ALA A 240 -23.99 -16.99 61.74
CA ALA A 240 -23.21 -17.68 60.72
C ALA A 240 -24.08 -18.63 59.88
N PHE A 241 -23.64 -18.89 58.65
CA PHE A 241 -24.26 -19.85 57.75
C PHE A 241 -23.20 -20.63 56.98
N ASP A 242 -23.56 -21.86 56.60
CA ASP A 242 -22.66 -22.82 56.00
C ASP A 242 -23.43 -23.84 55.14
N LEU A 243 -22.73 -24.59 54.28
CA LEU A 243 -23.23 -25.66 53.41
C LEU A 243 -24.60 -25.39 52.77
N PHE A 244 -24.61 -24.56 51.73
CA PHE A 244 -25.78 -24.40 50.88
C PHE A 244 -25.83 -25.47 49.81
N GLN A 245 -26.95 -26.18 49.69
CA GLN A 245 -27.17 -27.18 48.65
C GLN A 245 -28.53 -27.02 47.99
N VAL A 246 -28.62 -27.43 46.73
CA VAL A 246 -29.88 -27.60 46.00
C VAL A 246 -29.92 -29.03 45.49
N ASN A 247 -30.99 -29.75 45.83
CA ASN A 247 -31.18 -31.14 45.44
C ASN A 247 -32.47 -31.29 44.62
N GLY A 248 -32.56 -32.29 43.74
CA GLY A 248 -33.78 -32.58 42.98
C GLY A 248 -33.80 -33.97 42.37
N ASP A 249 -34.99 -34.43 41.97
CA ASP A 249 -35.17 -35.69 41.25
C ASP A 249 -35.10 -35.45 39.74
N PRO A 250 -34.35 -36.24 38.96
CA PRO A 250 -34.34 -36.11 37.51
C PRO A 250 -35.74 -36.42 36.92
N ILE A 251 -36.18 -35.62 35.96
CA ILE A 251 -37.45 -35.83 35.24
C ILE A 251 -37.31 -37.10 34.38
N PRO A 252 -38.21 -38.10 34.52
CA PRO A 252 -38.14 -39.31 33.70
C PRO A 252 -38.40 -39.01 32.22
N ASP A 253 -37.46 -39.36 31.35
CA ASP A 253 -37.56 -39.14 29.92
C ASP A 253 -38.38 -40.22 29.18
N ASN A 254 -39.28 -39.81 28.29
CA ASN A 254 -40.15 -40.72 27.52
C ASN A 254 -40.52 -40.26 26.11
N GLN A 255 -39.91 -39.20 25.58
CA GLN A 255 -40.12 -38.79 24.19
C GLN A 255 -38.77 -38.72 23.48
N ALA A 256 -38.79 -39.02 22.19
CA ALA A 256 -37.60 -38.84 21.38
C ALA A 256 -37.44 -37.37 20.98
N PRO A 257 -36.21 -36.94 20.64
CA PRO A 257 -35.96 -35.59 20.17
C PRO A 257 -36.75 -35.26 18.91
N THR A 258 -37.03 -33.97 18.74
CA THR A 258 -37.68 -33.41 17.55
C THR A 258 -36.85 -32.27 16.98
N ALA A 259 -36.82 -32.13 15.66
CA ALA A 259 -36.23 -30.95 15.01
C ALA A 259 -37.32 -29.89 14.76
N ALA A 260 -37.12 -28.68 15.26
CA ALA A 260 -38.20 -27.68 15.35
C ALA A 260 -37.92 -26.37 14.61
N LEU A 261 -36.64 -25.99 14.45
CA LEU A 261 -36.22 -24.76 13.80
C LEU A 261 -35.07 -25.04 12.83
N PHE A 262 -35.11 -24.41 11.66
CA PHE A 262 -34.12 -24.57 10.60
C PHE A 262 -33.74 -23.18 10.09
N ASP A 263 -32.44 -22.92 9.98
CA ASP A 263 -31.92 -21.80 9.19
C ASP A 263 -31.13 -22.39 8.01
N ALA A 264 -31.74 -22.31 6.83
CA ALA A 264 -31.21 -22.83 5.57
C ALA A 264 -31.30 -21.71 4.53
N PRO A 265 -30.29 -20.81 4.49
CA PRO A 265 -30.32 -19.67 3.57
C PRO A 265 -30.26 -20.14 2.11
N ASP A 266 -30.96 -19.42 1.22
CA ASP A 266 -30.77 -19.56 -0.22
C ASP A 266 -29.33 -19.16 -0.60
N VAL A 267 -28.77 -19.81 -1.61
CA VAL A 267 -27.43 -19.52 -2.14
C VAL A 267 -27.58 -18.61 -3.35
N GLY A 268 -27.10 -17.37 -3.23
CA GLY A 268 -27.05 -16.38 -4.30
C GLY A 268 -25.72 -15.64 -4.25
N GLU A 269 -25.68 -14.40 -4.72
CA GLU A 269 -24.52 -13.53 -4.51
C GLU A 269 -24.52 -12.98 -3.08
N PRO A 270 -23.39 -13.02 -2.34
CA PRO A 270 -22.02 -13.35 -2.75
C PRO A 270 -21.57 -14.80 -2.46
N GLU A 271 -22.48 -15.73 -2.16
CA GLU A 271 -22.16 -17.09 -1.75
C GLU A 271 -21.69 -18.04 -2.87
N ILE A 272 -21.67 -17.57 -4.13
CA ILE A 272 -21.10 -18.31 -5.28
C ILE A 272 -19.60 -18.52 -5.05
N GLY A 273 -19.03 -19.63 -5.55
CA GLY A 273 -17.61 -19.96 -5.36
C GLY A 273 -17.26 -20.50 -3.96
N ASN A 274 -18.13 -20.32 -2.95
CA ASN A 274 -17.93 -20.93 -1.64
C ASN A 274 -17.86 -22.45 -1.77
N THR A 275 -16.91 -23.06 -1.05
CA THR A 275 -16.68 -24.50 -1.05
C THR A 275 -17.48 -25.25 0.03
N ALA A 276 -18.31 -24.52 0.78
CA ALA A 276 -19.09 -25.05 1.89
C ALA A 276 -20.45 -24.34 1.96
N TYR A 277 -21.47 -25.11 2.31
CA TYR A 277 -22.81 -24.61 2.63
C TYR A 277 -23.13 -24.96 4.08
N ASN A 278 -23.43 -23.95 4.89
CA ASN A 278 -23.77 -24.13 6.29
C ASN A 278 -25.26 -23.90 6.50
N PHE A 279 -25.89 -24.80 7.25
CA PHE A 279 -27.27 -24.64 7.71
C PHE A 279 -27.37 -25.12 9.15
N THR A 280 -28.36 -24.62 9.88
CA THR A 280 -28.56 -25.00 11.28
C THR A 280 -29.86 -25.75 11.48
N ILE A 281 -29.84 -26.70 12.42
CA ILE A 281 -31.01 -27.40 12.89
C ILE A 281 -31.04 -27.31 14.42
N THR A 282 -32.17 -26.85 14.96
CA THR A 282 -32.42 -26.91 16.40
C THR A 282 -33.22 -28.15 16.75
N TYR A 283 -32.61 -29.01 17.55
CA TYR A 283 -33.22 -30.17 18.20
C TYR A 283 -33.78 -29.78 19.57
N THR A 284 -34.96 -30.28 19.87
CA THR A 284 -35.65 -30.07 21.15
C THR A 284 -36.12 -31.40 21.69
N ASP A 285 -35.98 -31.57 22.99
CA ASP A 285 -36.47 -32.71 23.75
C ASP A 285 -37.12 -32.23 25.07
N ASN A 286 -37.88 -33.08 25.76
CA ASN A 286 -38.46 -32.77 27.07
C ASN A 286 -37.47 -32.97 28.23
N SER A 287 -36.44 -33.79 28.06
CA SER A 287 -35.33 -33.96 29.00
C SER A 287 -34.11 -33.24 28.41
N ALA A 288 -33.43 -33.90 27.48
CA ALA A 288 -32.23 -33.38 26.85
C ALA A 288 -31.90 -34.19 25.59
N VAL A 289 -31.25 -33.51 24.64
CA VAL A 289 -30.65 -34.13 23.46
C VAL A 289 -29.24 -34.59 23.83
N ASP A 290 -28.90 -35.83 23.52
CA ASP A 290 -27.54 -36.34 23.65
C ASP A 290 -26.70 -35.82 22.48
N VAL A 291 -25.85 -34.83 22.78
CA VAL A 291 -25.02 -34.19 21.76
C VAL A 291 -23.99 -35.15 21.14
N SER A 292 -23.70 -36.28 21.79
CA SER A 292 -22.81 -37.31 21.22
C SER A 292 -23.44 -38.09 20.07
N THR A 293 -24.77 -37.97 19.90
CA THR A 293 -25.51 -38.56 18.77
C THR A 293 -25.64 -37.61 17.58
N ILE A 294 -25.20 -36.35 17.70
CA ILE A 294 -25.23 -35.38 16.62
C ILE A 294 -23.95 -35.54 15.79
N ASP A 295 -24.10 -36.00 14.55
CA ASP A 295 -22.99 -36.17 13.62
C ASP A 295 -23.40 -35.97 12.15
N ILE A 296 -22.50 -36.27 11.22
CA ILE A 296 -22.74 -36.04 9.78
C ILE A 296 -23.82 -36.95 9.17
N ASP A 297 -24.15 -38.07 9.82
CA ASP A 297 -25.12 -39.05 9.34
C ASP A 297 -26.57 -38.65 9.70
N ASP A 298 -26.77 -37.60 10.50
CA ASP A 298 -28.09 -37.10 10.90
C ASP A 298 -28.95 -36.61 9.73
N VAL A 299 -28.34 -36.12 8.66
CA VAL A 299 -29.01 -35.37 7.61
C VAL A 299 -28.53 -35.77 6.22
N SER A 300 -29.43 -35.63 5.26
CA SER A 300 -29.12 -35.73 3.84
C SER A 300 -29.60 -34.49 3.10
N VAL A 301 -28.82 -34.05 2.12
CA VAL A 301 -29.16 -32.90 1.27
C VAL A 301 -29.19 -33.35 -0.18
N SER A 302 -30.37 -33.30 -0.81
CA SER A 302 -30.58 -33.71 -2.20
C SER A 302 -30.92 -32.50 -3.07
N GLY A 303 -30.55 -32.53 -4.36
CA GLY A 303 -30.75 -31.40 -5.27
C GLY A 303 -30.96 -31.82 -6.72
N PRO A 304 -30.91 -30.87 -7.67
CA PRO A 304 -31.09 -31.12 -9.11
C PRO A 304 -29.97 -31.99 -9.73
N GLY A 305 -28.78 -31.96 -9.14
CA GLY A 305 -27.61 -32.77 -9.51
C GLY A 305 -27.31 -33.89 -8.50
N GLU A 306 -26.03 -34.16 -8.25
CA GLU A 306 -25.61 -35.08 -7.20
C GLU A 306 -25.98 -34.53 -5.81
N PRO A 307 -26.36 -35.40 -4.84
CA PRO A 307 -26.58 -34.99 -3.46
C PRO A 307 -25.35 -34.30 -2.86
N LEU A 308 -25.56 -33.31 -1.98
CA LEU A 308 -24.43 -32.69 -1.28
C LEU A 308 -23.85 -33.68 -0.26
N ILE A 309 -22.54 -33.64 -0.09
CA ILE A 309 -21.84 -34.44 0.91
C ILE A 309 -21.81 -33.62 2.20
N VAL A 310 -22.42 -34.13 3.27
CA VAL A 310 -22.33 -33.53 4.61
C VAL A 310 -20.96 -33.89 5.19
N THR A 311 -20.16 -32.88 5.51
CA THR A 311 -18.76 -33.04 5.95
C THR A 311 -18.52 -32.59 7.38
N GLY A 312 -19.47 -31.88 7.99
CA GLY A 312 -19.38 -31.45 9.37
C GLY A 312 -20.75 -31.35 10.04
N ALA A 313 -20.75 -31.62 11.33
CA ALA A 313 -21.86 -31.38 12.25
C ALA A 313 -21.23 -30.90 13.57
N VAL A 314 -21.59 -29.71 14.02
CA VAL A 314 -21.01 -29.09 15.22
C VAL A 314 -22.12 -28.59 16.14
N GLU A 315 -22.16 -29.12 17.35
CA GLU A 315 -22.86 -28.52 18.48
C GLU A 315 -21.81 -27.87 19.41
N PRO A 316 -21.89 -26.55 19.67
CA PRO A 316 -20.79 -25.80 20.28
C PRO A 316 -20.60 -26.03 21.78
N THR A 317 -21.62 -26.54 22.49
CA THR A 317 -21.53 -26.70 23.95
C THR A 317 -20.91 -28.03 24.37
N GLY A 318 -21.08 -29.09 23.57
CA GLY A 318 -20.59 -30.44 23.89
C GLY A 318 -21.19 -31.04 25.15
N ILE A 319 -22.29 -30.45 25.65
CA ILE A 319 -23.01 -30.85 26.86
C ILE A 319 -24.44 -31.17 26.46
N ASN A 320 -25.01 -32.26 26.98
CA ASN A 320 -26.40 -32.64 26.76
C ASN A 320 -27.36 -31.52 27.23
N GLY A 321 -28.54 -31.45 26.62
CA GLY A 321 -29.56 -30.45 27.00
C GLY A 321 -30.61 -30.24 25.91
N ALA A 322 -31.61 -29.41 26.17
CA ALA A 322 -32.59 -29.00 25.17
C ALA A 322 -32.99 -27.53 25.39
N PRO A 323 -33.10 -26.68 24.34
CA PRO A 323 -32.79 -26.97 22.93
C PRO A 323 -31.29 -27.07 22.62
N LYS A 324 -30.91 -27.77 21.54
CA LYS A 324 -29.55 -27.82 20.99
C LYS A 324 -29.56 -27.45 19.52
N THR A 325 -28.69 -26.52 19.13
CA THR A 325 -28.55 -26.09 17.74
C THR A 325 -27.25 -26.63 17.19
N ALA A 326 -27.36 -27.50 16.18
CA ALA A 326 -26.22 -28.02 15.43
C ALA A 326 -26.06 -27.25 14.12
N THR A 327 -24.83 -26.87 13.81
CA THR A 327 -24.45 -26.35 12.50
C THR A 327 -23.93 -27.50 11.65
N TYR A 328 -24.60 -27.77 10.53
CA TYR A 328 -24.17 -28.75 9.55
C TYR A 328 -23.46 -28.05 8.40
N THR A 329 -22.39 -28.67 7.92
CA THR A 329 -21.63 -28.21 6.76
C THR A 329 -21.73 -29.25 5.66
N ALA A 330 -22.12 -28.82 4.46
CA ALA A 330 -22.16 -29.64 3.26
C ALA A 330 -21.27 -29.08 2.15
N THR A 331 -20.71 -29.95 1.32
CA THR A 331 -19.89 -29.57 0.16
C THR A 331 -20.75 -29.44 -1.09
N PRO A 332 -20.67 -28.31 -1.84
CA PRO A 332 -21.35 -28.14 -3.11
C PRO A 332 -20.94 -29.22 -4.14
N PRO A 333 -21.78 -29.52 -5.13
CA PRO A 333 -21.39 -30.42 -6.22
C PRO A 333 -20.17 -29.85 -6.95
N GLY A 334 -19.18 -30.69 -7.27
CA GLY A 334 -17.95 -30.22 -7.93
C GLY A 334 -16.98 -29.44 -7.04
N GLY A 335 -17.33 -29.13 -5.79
CA GLY A 335 -16.44 -28.52 -4.79
C GLY A 335 -16.67 -27.04 -4.52
N SER A 336 -17.40 -26.32 -5.37
CA SER A 336 -17.80 -24.92 -5.17
C SER A 336 -19.11 -24.60 -5.88
N TRP A 337 -19.91 -23.69 -5.31
CA TRP A 337 -21.17 -23.25 -5.94
C TRP A 337 -20.91 -22.53 -7.26
N ASN A 338 -21.55 -22.97 -8.33
CA ASN A 338 -21.47 -22.36 -9.66
C ASN A 338 -22.82 -22.44 -10.39
N ALA A 339 -22.92 -21.82 -11.57
CA ALA A 339 -24.17 -21.75 -12.33
C ALA A 339 -24.75 -23.12 -12.73
N THR A 340 -23.95 -24.20 -12.75
CA THR A 340 -24.43 -25.56 -13.02
C THR A 340 -25.14 -26.18 -11.83
N ASP A 341 -24.96 -25.64 -10.63
CA ASP A 341 -25.62 -26.08 -9.40
C ASP A 341 -27.00 -25.46 -9.19
N ASN A 342 -27.46 -24.62 -10.11
CA ASN A 342 -28.72 -23.90 -9.97
C ASN A 342 -29.94 -24.81 -9.82
N GLY A 343 -30.76 -24.51 -8.81
CA GLY A 343 -32.05 -25.14 -8.57
C GLY A 343 -32.35 -25.33 -7.09
N THR A 344 -33.39 -26.10 -6.79
CA THR A 344 -33.89 -26.26 -5.41
C THR A 344 -33.29 -27.51 -4.76
N TYR A 345 -32.70 -27.32 -3.58
CA TYR A 345 -32.16 -28.37 -2.73
C TYR A 345 -33.10 -28.64 -1.56
N THR A 346 -33.13 -29.89 -1.10
CA THR A 346 -34.00 -30.40 -0.04
C THR A 346 -33.16 -31.01 1.07
N ILE A 347 -33.33 -30.49 2.28
CA ILE A 347 -32.69 -30.98 3.51
C ILE A 347 -33.66 -31.95 4.18
N SER A 348 -33.21 -33.18 4.44
CA SER A 348 -33.98 -34.22 5.11
C SER A 348 -33.23 -34.76 6.32
N LEU A 349 -33.97 -34.96 7.41
CA LEU A 349 -33.49 -35.66 8.61
C LEU A 349 -33.53 -37.16 8.37
N ILE A 350 -32.48 -37.87 8.79
CA ILE A 350 -32.40 -39.33 8.78
C ILE A 350 -32.90 -39.84 10.13
N GLY A 351 -33.82 -40.80 10.11
CA GLY A 351 -34.38 -41.36 11.33
C GLY A 351 -33.37 -42.25 12.04
N LYS A 352 -33.44 -42.27 13.37
CA LYS A 352 -32.62 -43.08 14.29
C LYS A 352 -31.17 -42.65 14.48
N GLU A 353 -30.81 -41.45 14.05
CA GLU A 353 -29.46 -40.91 14.23
C GLU A 353 -29.39 -40.02 15.48
N VAL A 354 -30.24 -38.99 15.58
CA VAL A 354 -30.30 -38.10 16.75
C VAL A 354 -31.12 -38.70 17.91
N GLY A 355 -30.51 -38.80 19.09
CA GLY A 355 -31.05 -39.39 20.32
C GLY A 355 -31.17 -38.43 21.50
N ASP A 356 -32.07 -38.75 22.43
CA ASP A 356 -32.15 -38.12 23.76
C ASP A 356 -30.98 -38.58 24.65
N ASP A 357 -30.89 -38.08 25.89
CA ASP A 357 -29.93 -38.56 26.89
C ASP A 357 -30.51 -39.57 27.89
N GLY A 358 -31.68 -40.13 27.56
CA GLY A 358 -32.44 -41.05 28.38
C GLY A 358 -31.84 -42.46 28.45
N SER A 359 -32.37 -43.26 29.38
CA SER A 359 -32.04 -44.68 29.51
C SER A 359 -33.30 -45.54 29.52
N PRO A 360 -33.68 -46.20 28.41
CA PRO A 360 -32.93 -46.29 27.14
C PRO A 360 -33.03 -45.02 26.28
N LEU A 361 -32.03 -44.79 25.42
CA LEU A 361 -32.05 -43.72 24.43
C LEU A 361 -33.27 -43.85 23.50
N LEU A 362 -34.02 -42.78 23.30
CA LEU A 362 -35.03 -42.66 22.25
C LEU A 362 -34.49 -41.78 21.13
N PHE A 363 -34.66 -42.26 19.90
CA PHE A 363 -34.18 -41.57 18.71
C PHE A 363 -35.33 -41.02 17.87
N VAL A 364 -35.03 -39.99 17.08
CA VAL A 364 -35.92 -39.48 16.02
C VAL A 364 -36.50 -40.66 15.22
N ALA A 365 -37.83 -40.76 15.15
CA ALA A 365 -38.50 -42.01 14.78
C ALA A 365 -38.35 -42.43 13.30
N SER A 366 -38.24 -41.48 12.36
CA SER A 366 -38.21 -41.77 10.93
C SER A 366 -37.68 -40.60 10.11
N ASP A 367 -37.17 -40.92 8.92
CA ASP A 367 -36.76 -39.94 7.91
C ASP A 367 -37.90 -38.95 7.61
N ARG A 368 -37.55 -37.67 7.49
CA ARG A 368 -38.51 -36.65 7.04
C ARG A 368 -37.81 -35.47 6.38
N THR A 369 -38.47 -34.88 5.41
CA THR A 369 -38.04 -33.58 4.84
C THR A 369 -38.24 -32.48 5.87
N LEU A 370 -37.23 -31.64 6.04
CA LEU A 370 -37.24 -30.51 6.97
C LEU A 370 -37.56 -29.21 6.24
N THR A 371 -36.74 -28.85 5.26
CA THR A 371 -36.84 -27.58 4.51
C THR A 371 -36.18 -27.68 3.13
N THR A 372 -36.29 -26.62 2.35
CA THR A 372 -35.62 -26.45 1.05
C THR A 372 -34.91 -25.10 0.99
N PHE A 373 -33.84 -25.02 0.21
CA PHE A 373 -33.18 -23.76 -0.18
C PHE A 373 -32.95 -23.75 -1.70
N ASN A 374 -32.84 -22.57 -2.29
CA ASN A 374 -32.57 -22.38 -3.72
C ASN A 374 -31.13 -21.95 -3.95
N VAL A 375 -30.53 -22.49 -5.00
CA VAL A 375 -29.26 -22.01 -5.55
C VAL A 375 -29.57 -21.27 -6.85
N ASN A 376 -29.16 -20.00 -6.92
CA ASN A 376 -29.32 -19.16 -8.10
C ASN A 376 -28.04 -18.36 -8.36
N ALA A 377 -27.01 -19.07 -8.80
CA ALA A 377 -25.75 -18.54 -9.27
C ALA A 377 -25.91 -17.94 -10.68
N THR A 378 -25.80 -16.61 -10.79
CA THR A 378 -25.64 -15.90 -12.06
C THR A 378 -24.17 -15.84 -12.44
N ASN A 379 -23.78 -16.15 -13.68
CA ASN A 379 -22.40 -15.91 -14.09
C ASN A 379 -22.17 -14.40 -14.18
N ILE A 380 -21.45 -13.84 -13.21
CA ILE A 380 -21.08 -12.44 -13.20
C ILE A 380 -19.83 -12.31 -14.08
N PRO A 381 -19.79 -11.35 -15.01
CA PRO A 381 -18.57 -11.06 -15.75
C PRO A 381 -17.40 -10.63 -14.86
N PRO A 382 -16.15 -10.93 -15.26
CA PRO A 382 -14.97 -10.36 -14.62
C PRO A 382 -15.05 -8.86 -14.44
N VAL A 383 -14.50 -8.35 -13.34
CA VAL A 383 -14.36 -6.92 -13.08
C VAL A 383 -12.88 -6.52 -12.98
N VAL A 384 -12.59 -5.29 -13.35
CA VAL A 384 -11.30 -4.66 -13.04
C VAL A 384 -11.32 -4.25 -11.57
N SER A 385 -10.51 -4.90 -10.73
CA SER A 385 -10.40 -4.64 -9.30
C SER A 385 -9.26 -3.68 -8.94
N GLY A 386 -8.29 -3.49 -9.82
CA GLY A 386 -7.20 -2.54 -9.65
C GLY A 386 -6.49 -2.22 -10.96
N VAL A 387 -5.92 -1.02 -11.05
CA VAL A 387 -5.00 -0.63 -12.12
C VAL A 387 -3.81 0.05 -11.46
N LEU A 388 -2.61 -0.35 -11.85
CA LEU A 388 -1.36 0.32 -11.50
C LEU A 388 -0.68 0.73 -12.81
N ALA A 389 -0.82 2.01 -13.12
CA ALA A 389 -0.14 2.69 -14.21
C ALA A 389 0.48 3.94 -13.58
N GLU A 390 1.80 3.92 -13.40
CA GLU A 390 2.55 5.04 -12.83
C GLU A 390 2.83 6.07 -13.93
N ASP A 391 2.81 7.35 -13.57
CA ASP A 391 3.21 8.41 -14.48
C ASP A 391 4.64 8.16 -14.96
N VAL A 392 4.86 8.34 -16.25
CA VAL A 392 6.19 8.23 -16.85
C VAL A 392 6.89 9.56 -16.61
N ILE A 393 7.73 9.57 -15.57
CA ILE A 393 8.61 10.69 -15.22
C ILE A 393 10.03 10.28 -15.64
N PHE A 394 10.50 10.80 -16.77
CA PHE A 394 11.77 10.38 -17.35
C PHE A 394 12.99 10.82 -16.52
N PRO A 395 13.97 9.92 -16.44
CA PRO A 395 15.26 10.07 -17.12
C PRO A 395 15.25 9.18 -18.37
N ASN A 396 15.79 9.66 -19.49
CA ASN A 396 16.16 8.87 -20.69
C ASN A 396 15.03 8.66 -21.72
N PHE A 397 15.13 9.39 -22.83
CA PHE A 397 14.27 9.30 -24.03
C PHE A 397 14.53 8.04 -24.88
N CYS A 398 14.85 6.91 -24.26
CA CYS A 398 15.33 5.70 -24.96
C CYS A 398 14.69 4.38 -24.53
N GLU A 399 13.71 4.40 -23.62
CA GLU A 399 12.88 3.22 -23.42
C GLU A 399 12.01 2.97 -24.65
N THR A 400 11.99 1.72 -25.11
CA THR A 400 11.18 1.29 -26.26
C THR A 400 9.83 0.76 -25.84
N THR A 401 9.61 0.54 -24.54
CA THR A 401 8.39 -0.06 -24.00
C THR A 401 8.02 0.53 -22.65
N TYR A 402 6.73 0.73 -22.40
CA TYR A 402 6.18 1.00 -21.06
C TYR A 402 5.32 -0.18 -20.62
N THR A 403 5.34 -0.51 -19.33
CA THR A 403 4.46 -1.55 -18.76
C THR A 403 3.55 -1.00 -17.68
N PHE A 404 2.29 -1.45 -17.70
CA PHE A 404 1.33 -1.21 -16.64
C PHE A 404 0.63 -2.52 -16.27
N THR A 405 -0.06 -2.53 -15.14
CA THR A 405 -0.80 -3.72 -14.70
C THR A 405 -2.28 -3.45 -14.46
N ILE A 406 -3.10 -4.44 -14.78
CA ILE A 406 -4.54 -4.48 -14.48
C ILE A 406 -4.82 -5.75 -13.67
N GLU A 407 -5.43 -5.57 -12.50
CA GLU A 407 -5.94 -6.67 -11.70
C GLU A 407 -7.39 -6.96 -12.11
N TYR A 408 -7.63 -8.20 -12.58
CA TYR A 408 -8.96 -8.72 -12.84
C TYR A 408 -9.38 -9.62 -11.69
N SER A 409 -10.60 -9.41 -11.20
CA SER A 409 -11.22 -10.24 -10.18
C SER A 409 -12.53 -10.80 -10.69
N ASP A 410 -12.72 -12.10 -10.47
CA ASP A 410 -13.98 -12.78 -10.67
C ASP A 410 -14.14 -13.90 -9.64
N ILE A 411 -15.37 -14.19 -9.21
CA ILE A 411 -15.63 -15.24 -8.23
C ILE A 411 -15.49 -16.65 -8.81
N ALA A 412 -15.73 -16.80 -10.12
CA ALA A 412 -15.50 -18.05 -10.85
C ALA A 412 -14.00 -18.26 -11.16
N GLY A 413 -13.21 -17.18 -11.13
CA GLY A 413 -11.81 -17.19 -11.54
C GLY A 413 -11.64 -16.70 -12.97
N ILE A 414 -10.52 -16.03 -13.23
CA ILE A 414 -10.13 -15.55 -14.54
C ILE A 414 -9.56 -16.71 -15.36
N ASP A 415 -10.00 -16.85 -16.61
CA ASP A 415 -9.38 -17.73 -17.59
C ASP A 415 -8.12 -17.05 -18.11
N VAL A 416 -6.95 -17.43 -17.59
CA VAL A 416 -5.69 -16.79 -17.97
C VAL A 416 -5.32 -17.03 -19.43
N SER A 417 -5.98 -17.97 -20.11
CA SER A 417 -5.80 -18.18 -21.56
C SER A 417 -6.52 -17.14 -22.42
N SER A 418 -7.42 -16.35 -21.82
CA SER A 418 -8.06 -15.21 -22.47
C SER A 418 -7.25 -13.92 -22.38
N ILE A 419 -6.18 -13.86 -21.56
CA ILE A 419 -5.35 -12.67 -21.42
C ILE A 419 -4.36 -12.57 -22.60
N ASP A 420 -4.51 -11.55 -23.45
CA ASP A 420 -3.62 -11.28 -24.57
C ASP A 420 -3.54 -9.77 -24.94
N THR A 421 -2.83 -9.45 -26.03
CA THR A 421 -2.58 -8.06 -26.44
C THR A 421 -3.83 -7.30 -26.92
N ASN A 422 -4.96 -7.98 -27.15
CA ASN A 422 -6.21 -7.35 -27.59
C ASN A 422 -7.07 -6.87 -26.41
N ASP A 423 -6.75 -7.29 -25.18
CA ASP A 423 -7.54 -6.99 -23.98
C ASP A 423 -7.67 -5.51 -23.66
N VAL A 424 -6.70 -4.70 -24.12
CA VAL A 424 -6.59 -3.29 -23.78
C VAL A 424 -6.33 -2.44 -25.02
N THR A 425 -6.78 -1.19 -24.96
CA THR A 425 -6.39 -0.12 -25.88
C THR A 425 -5.75 1.00 -25.08
N VAL A 426 -4.64 1.52 -25.58
CA VAL A 426 -3.97 2.69 -24.99
C VAL A 426 -3.95 3.80 -26.03
N THR A 427 -4.47 4.98 -25.67
CA THR A 427 -4.53 6.13 -26.57
C THR A 427 -3.92 7.35 -25.93
N GLY A 428 -2.96 7.98 -26.62
CA GLY A 428 -2.32 9.22 -26.19
C GLY A 428 -2.50 10.38 -27.17
N PRO A 429 -1.83 11.51 -26.90
CA PRO A 429 -1.92 12.74 -27.70
C PRO A 429 -1.54 12.54 -29.17
N SER A 430 -0.55 11.68 -29.43
CA SER A 430 -0.03 11.36 -30.78
C SER A 430 -0.74 10.20 -31.47
N GLY A 431 -1.78 9.61 -30.82
CA GLY A 431 -2.58 8.52 -31.36
C GLY A 431 -2.60 7.26 -30.48
N PRO A 432 -3.23 6.16 -30.95
CA PRO A 432 -3.23 4.89 -30.24
C PRO A 432 -1.84 4.25 -30.22
N LEU A 433 -1.42 3.75 -29.07
CA LEU A 433 -0.21 2.96 -28.91
C LEU A 433 -0.44 1.50 -29.30
N ILE A 434 0.64 0.82 -29.65
CA ILE A 434 0.62 -0.61 -29.96
C ILE A 434 0.88 -1.39 -28.67
N VAL A 435 -0.04 -2.27 -28.30
CA VAL A 435 0.15 -3.25 -27.23
C VAL A 435 0.96 -4.42 -27.79
N THR A 436 2.17 -4.61 -27.30
CA THR A 436 3.14 -5.59 -27.83
C THR A 436 3.33 -6.80 -26.92
N GLY A 437 2.91 -6.70 -25.66
CA GLY A 437 3.03 -7.78 -24.68
C GLY A 437 1.84 -7.85 -23.75
N ALA A 438 1.51 -9.07 -23.35
CA ALA A 438 0.59 -9.37 -22.26
C ALA A 438 1.15 -10.57 -21.48
N GLY A 439 1.29 -10.41 -20.17
CA GLY A 439 1.73 -11.44 -19.24
C GLY A 439 0.78 -11.48 -18.04
N VAL A 440 0.81 -12.58 -17.29
CA VAL A 440 0.02 -12.73 -16.06
C VAL A 440 0.92 -13.19 -14.93
N ASP A 441 0.68 -12.65 -13.74
CA ASP A 441 1.42 -12.99 -12.51
C ASP A 441 1.44 -14.50 -12.22
N ASN A 442 0.34 -15.20 -12.55
CA ASN A 442 0.22 -16.64 -12.39
C ASN A 442 -0.47 -17.29 -13.60
N ALA A 443 0.24 -18.22 -14.25
CA ALA A 443 -0.21 -18.92 -15.46
C ALA A 443 -1.28 -20.02 -15.23
N THR A 444 -1.98 -20.01 -14.10
CA THR A 444 -3.10 -20.93 -13.81
C THR A 444 -4.38 -20.15 -13.56
N ASN A 445 -5.53 -20.67 -13.97
CA ASN A 445 -6.83 -20.02 -13.73
C ASN A 445 -7.08 -19.76 -12.24
N GLY A 446 -7.73 -18.65 -11.90
CA GLY A 446 -8.10 -18.28 -10.53
C GLY A 446 -8.33 -16.77 -10.40
N SER A 447 -8.46 -16.27 -9.16
CA SER A 447 -8.79 -14.87 -8.90
C SER A 447 -8.15 -14.40 -7.58
N PRO A 448 -7.67 -13.14 -7.49
CA PRO A 448 -7.47 -12.21 -8.61
C PRO A 448 -6.35 -12.68 -9.56
N ARG A 449 -6.28 -12.10 -10.76
CA ARG A 449 -5.12 -12.23 -11.66
C ARG A 449 -4.66 -10.86 -12.11
N THR A 450 -3.36 -10.62 -12.00
CA THR A 450 -2.74 -9.36 -12.40
C THR A 450 -2.12 -9.56 -13.77
N ALA A 451 -2.72 -8.94 -14.78
CA ALA A 451 -2.18 -8.89 -16.13
C ALA A 451 -1.20 -7.72 -16.23
N THR A 452 0.00 -7.98 -16.75
CA THR A 452 0.99 -6.97 -17.13
C THR A 452 0.94 -6.77 -18.63
N TYR A 453 0.64 -5.56 -19.06
CA TYR A 453 0.63 -5.20 -20.48
C TYR A 453 1.85 -4.36 -20.82
N THR A 454 2.41 -4.57 -22.01
CA THR A 454 3.53 -3.82 -22.56
C THR A 454 3.06 -3.06 -23.78
N VAL A 455 3.34 -1.75 -23.83
CA VAL A 455 3.05 -0.89 -24.98
C VAL A 455 4.33 -0.30 -25.55
N THR A 456 4.35 -0.10 -26.86
CA THR A 456 5.42 0.63 -27.57
C THR A 456 4.86 1.95 -28.11
N PRO A 457 5.58 3.07 -27.94
CA PRO A 457 5.21 4.36 -28.53
C PRO A 457 5.24 4.29 -30.06
N SER A 458 4.49 5.20 -30.69
CA SER A 458 4.27 5.23 -32.14
C SER A 458 5.56 5.32 -32.97
N GLY A 459 6.60 5.92 -32.40
CA GLY A 459 7.92 6.11 -33.00
C GLY A 459 8.91 4.95 -32.76
N GLY A 460 8.58 3.97 -31.92
CA GLY A 460 9.47 2.87 -31.53
C GLY A 460 10.29 3.12 -30.25
N SER A 461 10.40 4.36 -29.82
CA SER A 461 11.00 4.86 -28.57
C SER A 461 10.19 6.04 -28.07
N TRP A 462 10.22 6.26 -26.74
CA TRP A 462 9.50 7.38 -26.13
C TRP A 462 10.27 8.69 -26.35
N GLY A 463 9.66 9.65 -27.03
CA GLY A 463 10.26 10.96 -27.35
C GLY A 463 9.47 12.14 -26.78
N ILE A 464 9.96 13.36 -27.03
CA ILE A 464 9.23 14.61 -26.68
C ILE A 464 7.85 14.69 -27.37
N ASP A 465 7.71 14.05 -28.54
CA ASP A 465 6.46 13.94 -29.29
C ASP A 465 5.42 13.03 -28.60
N ASP A 466 5.83 12.25 -27.59
CA ASP A 466 4.96 11.36 -26.82
C ASP A 466 4.53 11.99 -25.48
N VAL A 467 4.92 13.23 -25.16
CA VAL A 467 4.53 13.94 -23.92
C VAL A 467 3.02 14.20 -23.87
N GLY A 468 2.41 13.93 -22.72
CA GLY A 468 1.02 14.22 -22.42
C GLY A 468 0.26 13.03 -21.81
N THR A 469 -1.06 13.18 -21.68
CA THR A 469 -1.91 12.21 -20.96
C THR A 469 -2.32 11.04 -21.85
N TYR A 470 -2.12 9.82 -21.36
CA TYR A 470 -2.54 8.58 -21.99
C TYR A 470 -3.74 7.99 -21.27
N MET A 471 -4.65 7.38 -22.04
CA MET A 471 -5.86 6.73 -21.53
C MET A 471 -5.78 5.23 -21.76
N ILE A 472 -6.00 4.44 -20.70
CA ILE A 472 -6.10 2.98 -20.76
C ILE A 472 -7.57 2.58 -20.74
N GLY A 473 -7.99 1.83 -21.75
CA GLY A 473 -9.32 1.23 -21.86
C GLY A 473 -9.25 -0.29 -21.96
N VAL A 474 -10.24 -0.99 -21.38
CA VAL A 474 -10.41 -2.44 -21.53
C VAL A 474 -11.35 -2.72 -22.69
N THR A 475 -10.91 -3.59 -23.60
CA THR A 475 -11.64 -3.97 -24.80
C THR A 475 -12.84 -4.86 -24.46
N ASP A 476 -13.97 -4.61 -25.13
CA ASP A 476 -15.20 -5.40 -24.95
C ASP A 476 -14.95 -6.87 -25.25
N SER A 477 -15.39 -7.75 -24.34
CA SER A 477 -15.50 -9.19 -24.58
C SER A 477 -14.18 -9.97 -24.78
N GLU A 478 -13.02 -9.39 -24.45
CA GLU A 478 -11.71 -10.06 -24.61
C GLU A 478 -11.33 -10.89 -23.36
N VAL A 479 -11.33 -10.31 -22.17
CA VAL A 479 -10.99 -11.04 -20.92
C VAL A 479 -12.18 -11.83 -20.38
N LEU A 480 -12.00 -13.13 -20.17
CA LEU A 480 -13.03 -14.08 -19.77
C LEU A 480 -12.82 -14.64 -18.34
N ASP A 481 -13.93 -14.98 -17.68
CA ASP A 481 -13.91 -15.93 -16.57
C ASP A 481 -13.81 -17.39 -17.09
N VAL A 482 -13.55 -18.33 -16.18
CA VAL A 482 -13.49 -19.77 -16.51
C VAL A 482 -14.84 -20.39 -16.94
N LEU A 483 -15.94 -19.67 -16.77
CA LEU A 483 -17.30 -20.06 -17.14
C LEU A 483 -17.77 -19.40 -18.46
N GLY A 484 -16.92 -18.57 -19.08
CA GLY A 484 -17.12 -17.90 -20.36
C GLY A 484 -17.94 -16.61 -20.33
N ALA A 485 -18.14 -15.93 -19.19
CA ALA A 485 -18.58 -14.53 -19.23
C ALA A 485 -17.38 -13.60 -19.40
N ALA A 486 -17.64 -12.48 -20.09
CA ALA A 486 -16.59 -11.60 -20.59
C ALA A 486 -16.69 -10.22 -19.95
N VAL A 487 -15.54 -9.65 -19.59
CA VAL A 487 -15.43 -8.33 -18.98
C VAL A 487 -16.25 -7.29 -19.76
N ALA A 488 -17.00 -6.46 -19.04
CA ALA A 488 -17.76 -5.38 -19.66
C ALA A 488 -16.81 -4.29 -20.19
N PRO A 489 -17.10 -3.65 -21.34
CA PRO A 489 -16.25 -2.61 -21.89
C PRO A 489 -16.19 -1.40 -20.96
N ASN A 490 -14.99 -0.86 -20.78
CA ASN A 490 -14.78 0.38 -20.05
C ASN A 490 -13.75 1.26 -20.77
N PRO A 491 -14.21 2.22 -21.60
CA PRO A 491 -13.34 2.90 -22.56
C PRO A 491 -12.37 3.94 -21.95
N ALA A 492 -12.43 4.22 -20.64
CA ALA A 492 -11.48 5.11 -19.96
C ALA A 492 -11.55 4.95 -18.44
N PHE A 493 -10.71 4.11 -17.84
CA PHE A 493 -10.74 3.88 -16.38
C PHE A 493 -9.56 4.51 -15.64
N THR A 494 -8.40 4.66 -16.30
CA THR A 494 -7.18 5.18 -15.70
C THR A 494 -6.39 5.98 -16.74
N ILE A 495 -5.70 7.01 -16.25
CA ILE A 495 -4.75 7.82 -17.03
C ILE A 495 -3.35 7.65 -16.43
N PHE A 496 -2.32 7.74 -17.27
CA PHE A 496 -0.96 8.02 -16.85
C PHE A 496 -0.44 9.18 -17.69
N ASP A 497 0.35 10.05 -17.09
CA ASP A 497 0.97 11.18 -17.77
C ASP A 497 2.40 10.84 -18.18
N VAL A 498 2.78 11.25 -19.38
CA VAL A 498 4.18 11.30 -19.82
C VAL A 498 4.65 12.74 -19.67
N LEU A 499 5.52 13.00 -18.70
CA LEU A 499 5.95 14.36 -18.33
C LEU A 499 7.34 14.67 -18.92
N GLY A 500 7.51 15.86 -19.50
CA GLY A 500 8.74 16.24 -20.21
C GLY A 500 9.73 17.06 -19.37
N GLY A 501 11.01 16.67 -19.39
CA GLY A 501 12.16 17.57 -19.22
C GLY A 501 12.80 17.62 -17.82
N LYS A 502 13.85 16.84 -17.63
CA LYS A 502 14.84 17.04 -16.56
C LYS A 502 15.75 18.21 -16.95
N LEU A 503 15.64 19.32 -16.23
CA LEU A 503 16.36 20.59 -16.50
C LEU A 503 17.70 20.65 -15.76
N LEU A 504 17.83 19.88 -14.68
CA LEU A 504 19.07 19.61 -13.98
C LEU A 504 19.02 18.15 -13.51
N ASN A 505 20.13 17.43 -13.70
CA ASN A 505 20.40 16.15 -13.06
C ASN A 505 21.81 16.13 -12.49
N GLU A 506 21.94 16.00 -11.18
CA GLU A 506 23.22 15.71 -10.56
C GLU A 506 23.05 14.62 -9.52
N SER A 507 23.43 13.40 -9.89
CA SER A 507 23.49 12.24 -9.01
C SER A 507 24.83 12.09 -8.31
N PHE A 508 25.85 12.88 -8.69
CA PHE A 508 27.23 12.73 -8.26
C PHE A 508 27.87 11.38 -8.62
N GLU A 509 27.28 10.52 -9.45
CA GLU A 509 27.93 9.28 -9.87
C GLU A 509 29.07 9.51 -10.87
N THR A 510 29.05 10.64 -11.59
CA THR A 510 30.17 11.17 -12.39
C THR A 510 30.62 12.53 -11.85
N ASP A 511 31.90 12.91 -12.02
CA ASP A 511 32.38 14.20 -11.53
C ASP A 511 31.91 15.34 -12.45
N GLY A 512 31.03 16.20 -11.93
CA GLY A 512 30.49 17.35 -12.65
C GLY A 512 31.27 18.65 -12.42
N GLN A 513 32.37 18.64 -11.65
CA GLN A 513 33.08 19.85 -11.24
C GLN A 513 33.67 20.62 -12.43
N GLY A 514 33.22 21.87 -12.60
CA GLY A 514 33.66 22.77 -13.67
C GLY A 514 32.89 22.61 -14.98
N VAL A 515 32.01 21.61 -15.08
CA VAL A 515 31.12 21.37 -16.24
C VAL A 515 29.66 21.59 -15.85
N ARG A 516 29.14 20.80 -14.90
CA ARG A 516 27.73 20.87 -14.43
C ARG A 516 27.55 21.77 -13.21
N TYR A 517 28.51 21.74 -12.29
CA TYR A 517 28.51 22.58 -11.09
C TYR A 517 29.88 23.19 -10.81
N THR A 518 29.92 24.21 -9.97
CA THR A 518 31.14 24.70 -9.35
C THR A 518 31.01 24.66 -7.85
N ALA A 519 31.84 23.87 -7.19
CA ALA A 519 31.97 23.86 -5.74
C ALA A 519 33.03 24.87 -5.25
N SER A 520 32.85 25.36 -4.02
CA SER A 520 33.96 25.78 -3.16
C SER A 520 35.06 24.71 -3.22
N PRO A 521 36.36 25.08 -3.16
CA PRO A 521 37.47 24.13 -3.30
C PRO A 521 37.27 22.87 -2.46
N PRO A 522 37.07 21.69 -3.09
CA PRO A 522 36.81 20.47 -2.37
C PRO A 522 37.98 20.05 -1.49
N PHE A 523 37.69 19.40 -0.36
CA PHE A 523 38.70 18.83 0.52
C PHE A 523 38.11 17.69 1.35
N ASN A 524 38.96 16.72 1.67
CA ASN A 524 38.63 15.61 2.56
C ASN A 524 39.76 15.39 3.58
N ALA A 525 39.44 15.47 4.88
CA ALA A 525 40.35 15.20 5.99
C ALA A 525 40.14 13.83 6.67
N GLY A 526 39.19 13.03 6.20
CA GLY A 526 38.60 11.93 6.97
C GLY A 526 37.59 12.46 8.00
N ALA A 527 37.61 11.89 9.21
CA ALA A 527 36.62 12.12 10.29
C ALA A 527 36.64 13.52 10.96
N ASP A 528 37.51 14.43 10.50
CA ASP A 528 37.77 15.72 11.17
C ASP A 528 37.45 16.93 10.24
N GLY A 529 36.72 16.71 9.13
CA GLY A 529 36.26 17.77 8.23
C GLY A 529 36.32 17.43 6.74
N HIS A 530 35.22 17.67 6.02
CA HIS A 530 35.12 17.42 4.59
C HIS A 530 34.07 18.29 3.90
N TRP A 531 34.35 18.59 2.64
CA TRP A 531 33.45 19.21 1.67
C TRP A 531 33.84 18.62 0.32
N ASP A 532 33.32 17.44 0.01
CA ASP A 532 33.76 16.69 -1.17
C ASP A 532 32.71 15.69 -1.64
N ARG A 533 32.88 15.26 -2.89
CA ARG A 533 32.18 14.13 -3.49
C ARG A 533 32.90 12.83 -3.10
N GLY A 534 32.15 11.82 -2.68
CA GLY A 534 32.75 10.54 -2.30
C GLY A 534 31.71 9.52 -1.85
N THR A 535 32.20 8.41 -1.33
CA THR A 535 31.38 7.30 -0.83
C THR A 535 31.41 7.25 0.70
N ASN A 536 30.57 6.40 1.31
CA ASN A 536 30.65 6.12 2.76
C ASN A 536 32.06 5.64 3.21
N ALA A 537 32.88 5.08 2.31
CA ALA A 537 34.25 4.66 2.65
C ALA A 537 35.23 5.84 2.79
N ASP A 538 34.91 6.98 2.18
CA ASP A 538 35.80 8.14 2.09
C ASP A 538 35.68 9.10 3.27
N PHE A 539 34.59 9.02 4.04
CA PHE A 539 34.23 10.04 5.04
C PHE A 539 34.25 9.59 6.52
N ASP A 540 34.75 8.38 6.83
CA ASP A 540 34.90 7.83 8.21
C ASP A 540 33.72 8.14 9.18
N THR A 541 32.49 8.09 8.64
CA THR A 541 31.27 8.33 9.43
C THR A 541 30.99 7.12 10.33
N LEU A 542 30.76 7.34 11.63
CA LEU A 542 30.45 6.25 12.58
C LEU A 542 29.14 5.51 12.24
N ILE A 543 28.21 6.21 11.58
CA ILE A 543 26.94 5.69 11.03
C ILE A 543 26.93 6.00 9.53
N PRO A 544 26.84 5.00 8.65
CA PRO A 544 26.82 5.23 7.20
C PRO A 544 25.50 5.84 6.76
N TYR A 545 25.54 6.69 5.72
CA TYR A 545 24.34 7.14 5.03
C TYR A 545 23.69 5.98 4.27
N LEU A 546 22.37 5.86 4.37
CA LEU A 546 21.59 4.78 3.77
C LEU A 546 20.65 5.29 2.68
N SER A 547 20.41 4.46 1.66
CA SER A 547 19.42 4.68 0.60
C SER A 547 19.67 5.89 -0.31
N GLY A 548 20.95 6.23 -0.56
CA GLY A 548 21.33 7.16 -1.62
C GLY A 548 21.13 6.55 -3.01
N ASP A 549 21.17 7.39 -4.03
CA ASP A 549 21.24 6.97 -5.43
C ASP A 549 22.70 6.67 -5.77
N GLY A 550 22.98 5.48 -6.30
CA GLY A 550 24.35 5.06 -6.58
C GLY A 550 25.28 5.00 -5.35
N ALA A 551 26.58 5.20 -5.57
CA ALA A 551 27.64 5.03 -4.58
C ALA A 551 28.26 6.35 -4.10
N PHE A 552 28.22 7.40 -4.93
CA PHE A 552 28.86 8.68 -4.70
C PHE A 552 27.83 9.75 -4.35
N PHE A 553 28.11 10.53 -3.31
CA PHE A 553 27.27 11.63 -2.87
C PHE A 553 28.14 12.79 -2.41
N TRP A 554 27.54 13.95 -2.16
CA TRP A 554 28.25 15.08 -1.56
C TRP A 554 28.13 15.05 -0.05
N ALA A 555 29.27 14.98 0.65
CA ALA A 555 29.33 14.94 2.10
C ALA A 555 29.91 16.24 2.66
N VAL A 556 29.45 16.62 3.85
CA VAL A 556 29.86 17.85 4.54
C VAL A 556 30.02 17.62 6.04
N GLU A 557 31.16 18.08 6.57
CA GLU A 557 31.50 18.13 8.00
C GLU A 557 32.56 19.21 8.24
N ASP A 558 32.50 19.90 9.38
CA ASP A 558 33.53 20.85 9.87
C ASP A 558 34.27 21.64 8.78
N THR A 559 33.57 22.61 8.18
CA THR A 559 34.03 23.24 6.95
C THR A 559 35.06 24.35 7.14
N ASP A 560 35.32 24.79 8.38
CA ASP A 560 36.32 25.79 8.73
C ASP A 560 37.56 25.26 9.46
N GLU A 561 37.60 23.98 9.86
CA GLU A 561 38.83 23.31 10.29
C GLU A 561 39.71 22.89 9.09
N ALA A 562 41.03 22.83 9.31
CA ALA A 562 41.99 22.44 8.27
C ALA A 562 41.84 20.94 7.95
N PRO A 563 41.78 20.53 6.67
CA PRO A 563 42.34 21.14 5.48
C PRO A 563 41.41 22.11 4.74
N GLY A 564 40.26 22.43 5.29
CA GLY A 564 39.34 23.43 4.77
C GLY A 564 39.95 24.82 4.64
N ASN A 565 39.22 25.68 3.92
CA ASN A 565 39.69 27.03 3.56
C ASN A 565 39.52 28.07 4.69
N GLY A 566 39.09 27.65 5.89
CA GLY A 566 38.81 28.51 7.03
C GLY A 566 37.53 29.35 6.89
N ASN A 567 36.65 28.98 5.95
CA ASN A 567 35.34 29.57 5.78
C ASN A 567 34.28 28.53 6.20
N PRO A 568 33.47 28.81 7.24
CA PRO A 568 32.46 27.86 7.72
C PRO A 568 31.27 27.72 6.78
N ILE A 569 31.24 28.47 5.68
CA ILE A 569 30.19 28.39 4.66
C ILE A 569 30.82 27.93 3.35
N GLN A 570 30.39 26.78 2.87
CA GLN A 570 30.76 26.27 1.55
C GLN A 570 29.56 26.29 0.61
N MET A 571 29.83 26.37 -0.69
CA MET A 571 28.82 26.53 -1.72
C MET A 571 29.03 25.55 -2.85
N LEU A 572 27.94 24.96 -3.33
CA LEU A 572 27.85 24.24 -4.59
C LEU A 572 26.90 25.03 -5.50
N GLU A 573 27.37 25.48 -6.65
CA GLU A 573 26.59 26.34 -7.55
C GLU A 573 26.35 25.67 -8.90
N PHE A 574 25.09 25.69 -9.33
CA PHE A 574 24.65 25.33 -10.67
C PHE A 574 24.17 26.61 -11.34
N THR A 575 24.82 27.03 -12.43
CA THR A 575 24.53 28.33 -13.05
C THR A 575 24.10 28.16 -14.49
N GLY A 576 23.14 28.98 -14.91
CA GLY A 576 22.69 29.05 -16.30
C GLY A 576 21.77 27.91 -16.71
N ILE A 577 21.07 27.26 -15.77
CA ILE A 577 20.08 26.22 -16.08
C ILE A 577 18.98 26.87 -16.93
N ASN A 578 18.78 26.37 -18.16
CA ASN A 578 17.75 26.90 -19.04
C ASN A 578 16.38 26.39 -18.57
N ILE A 579 15.54 27.29 -18.11
CA ILE A 579 14.16 27.00 -17.70
C ILE A 579 13.14 27.68 -18.60
N ALA A 580 13.59 28.25 -19.74
CA ALA A 580 12.75 28.95 -20.68
C ALA A 580 11.71 28.00 -21.28
N GLY A 581 10.44 28.40 -21.26
CA GLY A 581 9.35 27.59 -21.79
C GLY A 581 8.91 26.46 -20.86
N HIS A 582 9.52 26.29 -19.69
CA HIS A 582 9.05 25.37 -18.66
C HIS A 582 8.21 26.11 -17.60
N THR A 583 7.14 25.47 -17.16
CA THR A 583 6.29 25.88 -16.03
C THR A 583 6.17 24.74 -15.05
N GLU A 584 5.59 25.00 -13.88
CA GLU A 584 5.48 23.99 -12.82
C GLU A 584 6.86 23.41 -12.46
N LEU A 585 7.87 24.29 -12.47
CA LEU A 585 9.24 23.93 -12.16
C LEU A 585 9.30 23.45 -10.71
N GLU A 586 9.97 22.34 -10.46
CA GLU A 586 10.17 21.77 -9.14
C GLU A 586 11.62 21.34 -8.98
N PHE A 587 12.24 21.74 -7.87
CA PHE A 587 13.49 21.15 -7.42
C PHE A 587 13.16 19.91 -6.58
N ASN A 588 13.90 18.83 -6.78
CA ASN A 588 13.91 17.63 -5.95
C ASN A 588 15.34 17.32 -5.52
N GLY A 589 15.55 16.88 -4.28
CA GLY A 589 16.86 16.42 -3.82
C GLY A 589 16.75 15.48 -2.63
N LEU A 590 17.73 14.59 -2.49
CA LEU A 590 17.86 13.72 -1.34
C LEU A 590 18.77 14.38 -0.30
N PHE A 591 18.33 14.40 0.96
CA PHE A 591 19.10 14.97 2.07
C PHE A 591 19.13 14.00 3.25
N ALA A 592 20.28 13.91 3.91
CA ALA A 592 20.49 13.09 5.09
C ALA A 592 21.43 13.80 6.08
N ALA A 593 21.32 13.48 7.37
CA ALA A 593 22.25 13.91 8.40
C ALA A 593 22.49 12.77 9.40
N THR A 594 23.74 12.50 9.75
CA THR A 594 24.04 11.46 10.75
C THR A 594 24.37 12.07 12.11
N GLN A 595 24.53 11.21 13.12
CA GLN A 595 24.90 11.61 14.47
C GLN A 595 26.25 11.01 14.82
N GLN A 596 27.29 11.83 14.98
CA GLN A 596 28.40 11.42 15.84
C GLN A 596 28.13 11.70 17.33
N PHE A 597 28.37 10.66 18.13
CA PHE A 597 28.47 10.56 19.60
C PHE A 597 27.26 10.09 20.43
N LEU A 598 27.37 8.80 20.80
CA LEU A 598 26.79 8.17 21.99
C LEU A 598 27.23 8.89 23.28
N GLY A 599 26.55 9.97 23.66
CA GLY A 599 26.57 10.47 25.04
C GLY A 599 26.63 11.99 25.18
N ASN A 600 25.45 12.61 25.18
CA ASN A 600 25.14 14.00 25.57
C ASN A 600 25.65 15.13 24.65
N GLY A 601 24.88 15.41 23.61
CA GLY A 601 24.87 16.70 22.92
C GLY A 601 24.03 16.57 21.67
N PHE A 602 23.09 17.50 21.45
CA PHE A 602 22.57 17.69 20.10
C PHE A 602 23.64 18.52 19.38
N PRO A 603 24.19 18.06 18.24
CA PRO A 603 25.42 18.61 17.67
C PRO A 603 25.23 20.04 17.14
N TYR A 604 24.05 20.35 16.61
CA TYR A 604 23.77 21.66 16.03
C TYR A 604 23.13 22.62 17.04
N ASN A 605 23.42 23.92 16.90
CA ASN A 605 22.94 24.94 17.83
C ASN A 605 22.53 26.25 17.13
N ALA A 606 21.22 26.55 17.12
CA ALA A 606 20.63 27.80 16.61
C ALA A 606 21.42 29.12 16.85
N GLY A 607 22.19 29.21 17.95
CA GLY A 607 23.06 30.34 18.25
C GLY A 607 24.31 30.50 17.37
N GLN A 608 24.74 29.47 16.63
CA GLN A 608 25.86 29.53 15.68
C GLN A 608 25.40 29.52 14.22
N GLY A 609 24.13 29.23 13.96
CA GLY A 609 23.49 29.46 12.66
C GLY A 609 23.84 28.42 11.61
N GLU A 610 24.07 27.17 12.02
CA GLU A 610 24.28 25.98 11.21
C GLU A 610 23.06 25.71 10.34
N HIS A 611 23.30 25.39 9.07
CA HIS A 611 22.22 25.16 8.12
C HIS A 611 22.68 24.45 6.86
N VAL A 612 21.69 23.85 6.19
CA VAL A 612 21.75 23.54 4.77
C VAL A 612 20.64 24.32 4.10
N LYS A 613 20.99 25.15 3.12
CA LYS A 613 20.02 25.88 2.30
C LYS A 613 20.16 25.47 0.86
N VAL A 614 19.02 25.20 0.23
CA VAL A 614 18.91 25.19 -1.23
C VAL A 614 18.32 26.53 -1.63
N LEU A 615 19.15 27.34 -2.25
CA LEU A 615 18.83 28.67 -2.73
C LEU A 615 18.62 28.63 -4.23
N TYR A 616 17.71 29.45 -4.73
CA TYR A 616 17.47 29.59 -6.18
C TYR A 616 17.41 31.06 -6.58
N GLN A 617 17.84 31.38 -7.80
CA GLN A 617 17.58 32.66 -8.45
C GLN A 617 17.09 32.46 -9.87
N VAL A 618 16.05 33.21 -10.24
CA VAL A 618 15.47 33.19 -11.59
C VAL A 618 15.80 34.48 -12.31
N ASN A 619 16.28 34.38 -13.55
CA ASN A 619 16.64 35.52 -14.41
C ASN A 619 17.63 36.51 -13.78
N GLY A 620 18.53 36.02 -12.92
CA GLY A 620 19.49 36.84 -12.18
C GLY A 620 18.86 37.76 -11.11
N GLY A 621 17.61 37.53 -10.73
CA GLY A 621 16.99 38.14 -9.55
C GLY A 621 17.51 37.45 -8.30
N GLY A 622 18.22 38.15 -7.43
CA GLY A 622 19.04 37.52 -6.38
C GLY A 622 18.38 36.41 -5.54
N PHE A 623 19.23 35.51 -5.04
CA PHE A 623 18.87 34.25 -4.37
C PHE A 623 17.75 34.35 -3.32
N GLN A 624 16.82 33.40 -3.41
CA GLN A 624 15.72 33.14 -2.49
C GLN A 624 15.89 31.76 -1.83
N ASN A 625 15.28 31.54 -0.66
CA ASN A 625 15.24 30.22 -0.01
C ASN A 625 14.22 29.31 -0.72
N GLY A 626 14.67 28.12 -1.14
CA GLY A 626 13.83 27.02 -1.58
C GLY A 626 13.64 25.97 -0.49
N LEU A 627 14.76 25.47 0.06
CA LEU A 627 14.80 24.67 1.28
C LEU A 627 15.73 25.32 2.30
N TRP A 628 15.40 25.18 3.58
CA TRP A 628 16.26 25.60 4.67
C TRP A 628 16.14 24.58 5.81
N PHE A 629 17.19 23.82 6.05
CA PHE A 629 17.35 23.01 7.25
C PHE A 629 18.17 23.79 8.26
N THR A 630 17.67 23.92 9.48
CA THR A 630 18.39 24.62 10.54
C THR A 630 18.09 23.97 11.89
N ALA A 631 18.99 24.18 12.84
CA ALA A 631 18.85 23.64 14.16
C ALA A 631 18.24 24.66 15.12
N ASN A 632 17.41 24.17 16.02
CA ASN A 632 17.06 24.85 17.26
C ASN A 632 18.18 24.70 18.30
N VAL A 633 18.02 25.32 19.46
CA VAL A 633 19.00 25.21 20.55
C VAL A 633 19.11 23.76 21.02
N ASN A 634 20.25 23.12 20.72
CA ASN A 634 20.46 21.70 20.93
C ASN A 634 19.37 20.86 20.21
N SER A 635 19.36 20.85 18.87
CA SER A 635 18.50 19.92 18.09
C SER A 635 19.23 19.35 16.88
N HIS A 636 18.60 18.40 16.18
CA HIS A 636 18.99 18.06 14.81
C HIS A 636 18.63 19.20 13.86
N LEU A 637 19.22 19.17 12.67
CA LEU A 637 18.73 19.95 11.55
C LEU A 637 17.31 19.49 11.21
N ALA A 638 16.38 20.43 11.27
CA ALA A 638 15.00 20.23 10.86
C ALA A 638 14.64 21.24 9.78
N LEU A 639 13.69 20.87 8.93
CA LEU A 639 13.14 21.76 7.92
C LEU A 639 12.53 23.00 8.62
N ASP A 640 13.00 24.19 8.26
CA ASP A 640 12.38 25.46 8.61
C ASP A 640 11.28 25.74 7.57
N THR A 641 10.03 25.46 7.93
CA THR A 641 8.90 25.51 7.00
C THR A 641 8.45 26.94 6.68
N ASN A 642 8.94 27.93 7.42
CA ASN A 642 8.47 29.31 7.33
C ASN A 642 9.61 30.34 7.10
N PHE A 643 10.86 29.87 7.06
CA PHE A 643 12.09 30.64 6.82
C PHE A 643 12.37 31.73 7.86
N ASP A 644 11.99 31.53 9.12
CA ASP A 644 12.29 32.44 10.24
C ASP A 644 13.62 32.14 10.96
N GLY A 645 14.32 31.09 10.55
CA GLY A 645 15.57 30.61 11.12
C GLY A 645 15.39 29.61 12.25
N ALA A 646 14.19 29.02 12.43
CA ALA A 646 13.94 27.94 13.38
C ALA A 646 13.39 26.69 12.66
N GLY A 647 14.03 25.53 12.87
CA GLY A 647 13.56 24.27 12.30
C GLY A 647 12.30 23.79 13.00
N ASP A 648 11.13 23.94 12.37
CA ASP A 648 9.82 23.58 12.93
C ASP A 648 9.13 22.40 12.22
N GLY A 649 9.79 21.82 11.22
CA GLY A 649 9.34 20.69 10.40
C GLY A 649 10.07 19.38 10.68
N ALA A 650 10.21 18.55 9.64
CA ALA A 650 10.81 17.22 9.74
C ALA A 650 12.33 17.30 9.99
N GLU A 651 12.83 16.47 10.92
CA GLU A 651 14.26 16.31 11.19
C GLU A 651 14.93 15.46 10.10
N LEU A 652 16.15 15.83 9.70
CA LEU A 652 17.02 14.98 8.88
C LEU A 652 17.54 13.80 9.71
N VAL A 653 17.71 12.65 9.06
CA VAL A 653 18.17 11.38 9.64
C VAL A 653 19.24 10.74 8.77
N ASP A 654 19.79 9.60 9.18
CA ASP A 654 20.85 8.83 8.50
C ASP A 654 20.39 8.12 7.22
N VAL A 655 19.15 8.36 6.80
CA VAL A 655 18.56 7.87 5.55
C VAL A 655 18.31 9.06 4.65
N PHE A 656 18.74 8.96 3.40
CA PHE A 656 18.41 9.94 2.36
C PHE A 656 16.91 10.01 2.15
N LEU A 657 16.33 11.17 2.43
CA LEU A 657 14.90 11.44 2.25
C LEU A 657 14.70 12.53 1.19
N PRO A 658 13.65 12.42 0.37
CA PRO A 658 13.37 13.39 -0.67
C PRO A 658 12.75 14.66 -0.09
N TYR A 659 13.22 15.80 -0.58
CA TYR A 659 12.65 17.11 -0.31
C TYR A 659 12.51 17.90 -1.61
N SER A 660 11.43 18.66 -1.73
CA SER A 660 11.13 19.42 -2.94
C SER A 660 10.58 20.83 -2.66
N PHE A 661 10.68 21.70 -3.66
CA PHE A 661 10.01 23.00 -3.67
C PHE A 661 9.76 23.48 -5.09
N SER A 662 8.69 24.25 -5.28
CA SER A 662 8.37 24.85 -6.58
C SER A 662 9.25 26.06 -6.87
N ILE A 663 9.74 26.14 -8.11
CA ILE A 663 10.50 27.26 -8.65
C ILE A 663 9.56 28.10 -9.54
N PRO A 664 9.60 29.44 -9.47
CA PRO A 664 8.84 30.29 -10.38
C PRO A 664 9.35 30.19 -11.82
N ASP A 665 8.43 30.30 -12.78
CA ASP A 665 8.75 30.34 -14.21
C ASP A 665 9.78 31.43 -14.56
N GLY A 666 10.62 31.16 -15.58
CA GLY A 666 11.67 32.07 -15.98
C GLY A 666 12.38 31.65 -17.26
N ASN A 667 13.56 32.21 -17.52
CA ASN A 667 14.41 31.84 -18.65
C ASN A 667 15.69 31.15 -18.17
N THR A 668 16.31 31.67 -17.12
CA THR A 668 17.50 31.07 -16.51
C THR A 668 17.28 30.86 -15.03
N LEU A 669 17.77 29.73 -14.52
CA LEU A 669 17.80 29.38 -13.11
C LEU A 669 19.26 29.19 -12.70
N ASP A 670 19.64 29.77 -11.56
CA ASP A 670 20.83 29.33 -10.84
C ASP A 670 20.39 28.75 -9.50
N LEU A 671 20.97 27.61 -9.15
CA LEU A 671 20.81 26.97 -7.85
C LEU A 671 22.11 27.09 -7.05
N ARG A 672 21.97 27.22 -5.75
CA ARG A 672 23.09 27.21 -4.82
C ARG A 672 22.72 26.38 -3.61
N ILE A 673 23.53 25.37 -3.30
CA ILE A 673 23.53 24.73 -1.99
C ILE A 673 24.54 25.46 -1.13
N GLU A 674 24.06 26.08 -0.06
CA GLU A 674 24.86 26.76 0.96
C GLU A 674 24.83 25.92 2.22
N VAL A 675 25.98 25.40 2.63
CA VAL A 675 26.11 24.62 3.87
C VAL A 675 26.99 25.37 4.84
N LYS A 676 26.50 25.54 6.06
CA LYS A 676 27.30 25.97 7.21
C LYS A 676 27.41 24.84 8.22
N ALA A 677 28.61 24.28 8.32
CA ALA A 677 29.02 23.35 9.37
C ALA A 677 30.39 23.79 9.91
N ASP A 678 30.50 24.04 11.21
CA ASP A 678 31.66 24.56 11.94
C ASP A 678 32.05 23.69 13.15
N SER A 679 31.64 22.41 13.15
CA SER A 679 32.08 21.41 14.13
C SER A 679 32.15 20.00 13.52
N ALA A 680 33.11 19.20 14.00
CA ALA A 680 33.29 17.76 13.72
C ALA A 680 32.18 16.82 14.27
N SER A 681 30.95 17.32 14.37
CA SER A 681 29.76 16.52 14.72
C SER A 681 28.55 16.90 13.88
N GLU A 682 28.79 17.65 12.80
CA GLU A 682 27.78 18.27 11.96
C GLU A 682 27.81 17.59 10.59
N GLU A 683 27.48 16.30 10.56
CA GLU A 683 27.54 15.49 9.35
C GLU A 683 26.25 15.61 8.53
N VAL A 684 26.35 16.18 7.34
CA VAL A 684 25.25 16.29 6.38
C VAL A 684 25.69 15.77 5.02
N ALA A 685 24.77 15.10 4.33
CA ALA A 685 24.96 14.68 2.96
C ALA A 685 23.75 15.04 2.10
N PHE A 686 24.00 15.26 0.81
CA PHE A 686 22.96 15.44 -0.19
C PHE A 686 23.35 14.74 -1.49
N ASP A 687 22.31 14.32 -2.21
CA ASP A 687 22.41 13.41 -3.35
C ASP A 687 21.22 13.68 -4.30
N SER A 688 21.31 13.25 -5.56
CA SER A 688 20.24 13.27 -6.57
C SER A 688 19.52 14.61 -6.69
N LEU A 689 20.27 15.67 -6.99
CA LEU A 689 19.75 17.01 -7.18
C LEU A 689 19.12 17.13 -8.57
N MET A 690 17.84 17.47 -8.60
CA MET A 690 17.06 17.49 -9.83
C MET A 690 16.23 18.76 -9.93
N VAL A 691 16.12 19.29 -11.14
CA VAL A 691 15.07 20.25 -11.49
C VAL A 691 14.26 19.64 -12.61
N ILE A 692 12.95 19.59 -12.43
CA ILE A 692 11.99 19.18 -13.45
C ILE A 692 11.06 20.35 -13.75
N GLY A 693 10.43 20.36 -14.91
CA GLY A 693 9.33 21.27 -15.15
C GLY A 693 8.63 20.97 -16.47
N ASN A 694 7.33 21.20 -16.48
CA ASN A 694 6.50 20.98 -17.66
C ASN A 694 6.85 21.98 -18.74
N TYR A 695 7.41 21.48 -19.84
CA TYR A 695 7.58 22.32 -21.03
C TYR A 695 6.21 22.73 -21.57
N VAL A 696 5.89 24.01 -21.48
CA VAL A 696 4.66 24.63 -21.96
C VAL A 696 4.92 25.68 -23.03
N GLY A 697 6.07 25.60 -23.70
CA GLY A 697 6.56 26.52 -24.74
C GLY A 697 5.48 27.41 -25.37
N GLY A 698 5.37 28.63 -24.81
CA GLY A 698 4.35 29.63 -25.15
C GLY A 698 4.73 31.03 -24.66
N PHE A 699 5.64 31.68 -25.39
CA PHE A 699 5.93 33.13 -25.49
C PHE A 699 6.84 33.84 -24.46
N GLN A 700 8.13 34.01 -24.80
CA GLN A 700 8.82 35.32 -24.88
C GLN A 700 10.14 35.22 -25.70
N GLY A 701 10.07 35.36 -27.03
CA GLY A 701 11.23 35.55 -27.91
C GLY A 701 11.22 34.64 -29.13
N PHE A 702 11.72 35.12 -30.27
CA PHE A 702 11.88 34.32 -31.49
C PHE A 702 12.97 33.30 -31.21
N ASP A 703 12.58 32.19 -30.60
CA ASP A 703 13.45 31.05 -30.36
C ASP A 703 13.50 30.25 -31.65
N GLY A 704 14.63 30.38 -32.34
CA GLY A 704 15.00 29.37 -33.33
C GLY A 704 15.38 28.14 -32.55
N GLY A 705 14.45 27.18 -32.43
CA GLY A 705 14.67 25.92 -31.75
C GLY A 705 16.04 25.35 -32.10
N ASN A 706 16.76 24.92 -31.08
CA ASN A 706 18.09 24.27 -31.08
C ASN A 706 19.31 25.19 -30.84
N GLY A 707 19.15 26.42 -30.34
CA GLY A 707 20.32 27.30 -30.07
C GLY A 707 21.11 27.69 -31.33
N VAL A 708 20.52 27.51 -32.51
CA VAL A 708 21.16 27.73 -33.80
C VAL A 708 21.09 29.21 -34.17
N SER A 709 22.25 29.82 -34.41
CA SER A 709 22.31 31.22 -34.84
C SER A 709 21.56 31.42 -36.17
N PHE A 710 20.55 32.29 -36.20
CA PHE A 710 19.82 32.64 -37.41
C PHE A 710 20.29 33.97 -38.02
N THR A 711 19.94 34.20 -39.28
CA THR A 711 20.22 35.45 -39.99
C THR A 711 18.95 35.98 -40.64
N THR A 712 18.56 37.20 -40.30
CA THR A 712 17.49 37.94 -40.98
C THR A 712 18.05 38.69 -42.18
N ASN A 713 17.39 38.58 -43.33
CA ASN A 713 17.82 39.17 -44.60
C ASN A 713 16.68 39.97 -45.26
N GLY A 714 17.05 40.87 -46.18
CA GLY A 714 16.09 41.73 -46.87
C GLY A 714 15.40 42.68 -45.91
N SER A 715 14.07 42.70 -45.90
CA SER A 715 13.25 43.48 -44.96
C SER A 715 13.07 42.85 -43.59
N ALA A 716 13.57 41.62 -43.38
CA ALA A 716 13.30 40.89 -42.15
C ALA A 716 14.02 41.51 -40.94
N VAL A 717 13.32 41.58 -39.81
CA VAL A 717 13.81 42.15 -38.56
C VAL A 717 13.19 41.42 -37.37
N VAL A 718 14.00 41.16 -36.33
CA VAL A 718 13.50 40.71 -35.03
C VAL A 718 12.81 41.90 -34.35
N ASP A 719 11.50 41.78 -34.12
CA ASP A 719 10.65 42.88 -33.66
C ASP A 719 9.52 42.36 -32.78
N GLY A 720 9.47 42.79 -31.52
CA GLY A 720 8.37 42.43 -30.61
C GLY A 720 8.31 40.94 -30.26
N GLY A 721 9.46 40.27 -30.18
CA GLY A 721 9.55 38.86 -29.79
C GLY A 721 9.31 37.85 -30.92
N SER A 722 9.13 38.30 -32.16
CA SER A 722 9.00 37.45 -33.36
C SER A 722 9.90 37.97 -34.48
N VAL A 723 10.10 37.21 -35.56
CA VAL A 723 10.68 37.76 -36.79
C VAL A 723 9.57 38.28 -37.68
N ARG A 724 9.63 39.57 -37.97
CA ARG A 724 8.82 40.18 -39.01
C ARG A 724 9.59 40.12 -40.32
N LEU A 725 9.09 39.32 -41.26
CA LEU A 725 9.70 39.12 -42.58
C LEU A 725 9.45 40.33 -43.50
N THR A 726 8.23 40.86 -43.50
CA THR A 726 7.88 42.12 -44.17
C THR A 726 6.96 42.97 -43.29
N GLU A 727 7.05 44.28 -43.47
CA GLU A 727 6.07 45.25 -42.98
C GLU A 727 4.84 45.28 -43.91
N ASN A 728 3.70 45.80 -43.45
CA ASN A 728 2.55 46.10 -44.30
C ASN A 728 2.81 47.34 -45.19
N VAL A 729 3.77 47.20 -46.10
CA VAL A 729 4.23 48.19 -47.08
C VAL A 729 4.53 47.42 -48.37
N GLY A 730 4.08 47.92 -49.52
CA GLY A 730 4.30 47.25 -50.81
C GLY A 730 5.76 47.21 -51.26
N GLY A 731 6.14 46.15 -51.97
CA GLY A 731 7.47 45.95 -52.56
C GLY A 731 8.57 45.50 -51.59
N GLN A 732 8.21 44.77 -50.52
CA GLN A 732 9.15 44.20 -49.55
C GLN A 732 9.43 42.73 -49.88
N ILE A 733 10.65 42.27 -49.61
CA ILE A 733 11.00 40.84 -49.56
C ILE A 733 11.95 40.66 -48.38
N GLY A 734 11.66 39.69 -47.52
CA GLY A 734 12.50 39.38 -46.38
C GLY A 734 12.49 37.90 -46.05
N SER A 735 13.60 37.42 -45.54
CA SER A 735 13.76 36.03 -45.12
C SER A 735 14.49 35.92 -43.79
N VAL A 736 14.26 34.83 -43.08
CA VAL A 736 15.08 34.41 -41.94
C VAL A 736 15.58 33.00 -42.20
N ILE A 737 16.88 32.78 -42.01
CA ILE A 737 17.54 31.51 -42.32
C ILE A 737 18.32 31.01 -41.12
N PHE A 738 18.18 29.73 -40.85
CA PHE A 738 18.79 28.96 -39.77
C PHE A 738 19.73 27.89 -40.35
N GLY A 739 20.65 27.41 -39.52
CA GLY A 739 21.53 26.29 -39.86
C GLY A 739 22.82 26.67 -40.64
N PRO A 740 23.61 25.66 -41.07
CA PRO A 740 23.19 24.29 -41.39
C PRO A 740 22.74 23.45 -40.20
N LEU A 741 21.69 22.66 -40.41
CA LEU A 741 21.01 21.83 -39.40
C LEU A 741 21.84 20.65 -38.89
N SER A 742 22.64 20.09 -39.78
CA SER A 742 23.51 18.94 -39.55
C SER A 742 24.65 19.05 -40.55
N PRO A 743 25.86 18.52 -40.24
CA PRO A 743 26.89 18.31 -41.24
C PRO A 743 26.50 17.27 -42.30
N ALA A 744 25.47 16.46 -42.06
CA ALA A 744 24.96 15.43 -42.97
C ALA A 744 23.67 15.87 -43.71
N PRO A 745 23.32 15.20 -44.84
CA PRO A 745 22.06 15.44 -45.53
C PRO A 745 20.82 15.16 -44.68
N VAL A 746 19.84 16.07 -44.70
CA VAL A 746 18.56 15.87 -44.00
C VAL A 746 17.67 14.97 -44.86
N GLU A 747 17.35 13.78 -44.33
CA GLU A 747 16.52 12.80 -45.04
C GLU A 747 15.03 12.91 -44.68
N SER A 748 14.71 13.26 -43.43
CA SER A 748 13.35 13.42 -42.91
C SER A 748 13.33 14.46 -41.79
N PHE A 749 12.22 15.16 -41.58
CA PHE A 749 12.12 16.19 -40.54
C PHE A 749 10.68 16.43 -40.07
N ASN A 750 10.56 16.97 -38.87
CA ASN A 750 9.37 17.67 -38.40
C ASN A 750 9.72 19.15 -38.21
N VAL A 751 8.83 20.04 -38.59
CA VAL A 751 8.94 21.46 -38.26
C VAL A 751 7.59 21.98 -37.80
N SER A 752 7.61 22.65 -36.64
CA SER A 752 6.46 23.30 -36.04
C SER A 752 6.75 24.79 -35.91
N PHE A 753 5.80 25.66 -36.24
CA PHE A 753 5.96 27.10 -36.11
C PHE A 753 4.64 27.86 -36.04
N ASP A 754 4.68 29.01 -35.39
CA ASP A 754 3.61 29.98 -35.44
C ASP A 754 3.87 31.03 -36.51
N PHE A 755 2.82 31.41 -37.22
CA PHE A 755 2.89 32.48 -38.21
C PHE A 755 1.67 33.37 -38.19
N ARG A 756 1.85 34.59 -38.69
CA ARG A 756 0.78 35.57 -38.87
C ARG A 756 0.96 36.29 -40.19
N ILE A 757 -0.12 36.37 -40.97
CA ILE A 757 -0.18 37.13 -42.22
C ILE A 757 -1.22 38.23 -42.03
N GLY A 758 -0.80 39.39 -41.54
CA GLY A 758 -1.67 40.52 -41.24
C GLY A 758 -1.17 41.40 -40.10
N PRO A 759 -1.63 42.66 -40.01
CA PRO A 759 -2.75 43.24 -40.76
C PRO A 759 -2.41 43.58 -42.22
N SER A 760 -3.41 43.53 -43.11
CA SER A 760 -3.27 43.83 -44.54
C SER A 760 -3.92 45.14 -44.99
N SER A 761 -3.52 45.62 -46.17
CA SER A 761 -4.19 46.72 -46.87
C SER A 761 -5.02 46.17 -48.03
N LEU A 762 -6.36 46.29 -47.97
CA LEU A 762 -7.30 45.90 -49.05
C LEU A 762 -7.10 44.47 -49.61
N GLY A 763 -7.10 43.45 -48.75
CA GLY A 763 -7.33 42.06 -49.15
C GLY A 763 -6.10 41.15 -49.27
N GLY A 764 -5.01 41.48 -48.56
CA GLY A 764 -3.87 40.58 -48.30
C GLY A 764 -3.01 40.21 -49.51
N ALA A 765 -1.69 40.41 -49.41
CA ALA A 765 -0.74 39.86 -50.37
C ALA A 765 0.72 39.93 -49.86
N ASP A 766 1.63 39.06 -50.29
CA ASP A 766 1.39 37.89 -51.16
C ASP A 766 1.33 36.58 -50.34
N GLY A 767 2.09 36.50 -49.25
CA GLY A 767 2.10 35.35 -48.35
C GLY A 767 3.48 35.14 -47.73
N LEU A 768 3.70 33.94 -47.20
CA LEU A 768 5.02 33.49 -46.76
C LEU A 768 5.25 32.01 -47.09
N SER A 769 6.50 31.58 -47.07
CA SER A 769 6.89 30.18 -47.21
C SER A 769 7.77 29.72 -46.05
N PHE A 770 7.71 28.42 -45.76
CA PHE A 770 8.78 27.66 -45.12
C PHE A 770 9.59 26.96 -46.22
N ALA A 771 10.92 26.87 -46.07
CA ALA A 771 11.78 26.16 -47.03
C ALA A 771 12.96 25.45 -46.36
N LEU A 772 13.20 24.21 -46.79
CA LEU A 772 14.45 23.47 -46.63
C LEU A 772 15.33 23.70 -47.86
N MET A 773 16.59 24.07 -47.68
CA MET A 773 17.49 24.57 -48.73
C MET A 773 18.81 23.82 -48.75
N ASP A 774 19.26 23.41 -49.93
CA ASP A 774 20.59 22.81 -50.11
C ASP A 774 21.71 23.83 -49.81
N SER A 775 22.50 23.56 -48.77
CA SER A 775 23.63 24.41 -48.36
C SER A 775 24.76 24.47 -49.40
N ALA A 776 24.76 23.57 -50.39
CA ALA A 776 25.67 23.67 -51.54
C ALA A 776 25.25 24.78 -52.52
N ILE A 777 23.98 25.19 -52.50
CA ILE A 777 23.39 26.21 -53.39
C ILE A 777 23.14 27.51 -52.63
N TYR A 778 22.63 27.42 -51.40
CA TYR A 778 22.23 28.55 -50.57
C TYR A 778 23.14 28.71 -49.35
N ASN A 779 23.19 29.93 -48.83
CA ASN A 779 23.82 30.24 -47.55
C ASN A 779 22.85 31.04 -46.68
N LYS A 780 23.21 31.28 -45.41
CA LYS A 780 22.37 32.02 -44.44
C LYS A 780 22.00 33.45 -44.84
N PHE A 781 22.58 34.00 -45.91
CA PHE A 781 22.28 35.34 -46.41
C PHE A 781 21.31 35.36 -47.61
N ALA A 782 20.74 34.22 -48.00
CA ALA A 782 19.79 34.16 -49.10
C ALA A 782 18.50 34.95 -48.78
N VAL A 783 17.92 35.59 -49.80
CA VAL A 783 16.64 36.31 -49.72
C VAL A 783 15.67 35.62 -50.68
N PHE A 784 14.53 35.17 -50.17
CA PHE A 784 13.49 34.49 -50.93
C PHE A 784 12.11 34.87 -50.40
N ASP A 785 11.08 34.51 -51.15
CA ASP A 785 9.70 34.98 -50.98
C ASP A 785 8.72 33.82 -50.69
N GLU A 786 7.42 34.08 -50.82
CA GLU A 786 6.33 33.15 -50.56
C GLU A 786 6.32 31.93 -51.48
N ASP A 787 7.05 31.95 -52.61
CA ASP A 787 7.20 30.80 -53.51
C ASP A 787 8.36 29.87 -53.08
N GLY A 788 9.10 30.27 -52.04
CA GLY A 788 10.33 29.61 -51.63
C GLY A 788 11.54 30.03 -52.50
N PRO A 789 12.73 29.46 -52.24
CA PRO A 789 13.98 29.91 -52.86
C PRO A 789 14.23 29.33 -54.27
N GLY A 790 13.43 28.36 -54.72
CA GLY A 790 13.50 27.75 -56.06
C GLY A 790 14.31 26.46 -56.10
N THR A 791 15.19 26.31 -57.10
CA THR A 791 15.96 25.08 -57.36
C THR A 791 16.87 24.70 -56.20
N GLY A 792 16.85 23.44 -55.75
CA GLY A 792 17.61 22.96 -54.60
C GLY A 792 16.87 23.19 -53.27
N SER A 793 15.55 23.14 -53.30
CA SER A 793 14.73 23.33 -52.10
C SER A 793 13.43 22.54 -52.10
N LEU A 794 12.95 22.23 -50.90
CA LEU A 794 11.59 21.77 -50.62
C LEU A 794 10.90 22.86 -49.80
N ALA A 795 9.78 23.39 -50.30
CA ALA A 795 9.09 24.51 -49.67
C ALA A 795 7.60 24.24 -49.49
N VAL A 796 7.01 24.87 -48.47
CA VAL A 796 5.57 24.95 -48.26
C VAL A 796 5.17 26.42 -48.25
N SER A 797 4.35 26.81 -49.22
CA SER A 797 3.87 28.18 -49.43
C SER A 797 2.49 28.37 -48.81
N PHE A 798 2.30 29.48 -48.09
CA PHE A 798 1.06 29.94 -47.50
C PHE A 798 0.64 31.23 -48.22
N ASP A 799 -0.17 31.08 -49.26
CA ASP A 799 -0.52 32.14 -50.19
C ASP A 799 -1.85 32.80 -49.79
N THR A 800 -1.86 34.14 -49.80
CA THR A 800 -3.02 34.99 -49.47
C THR A 800 -3.52 35.85 -50.63
N HIS A 801 -2.94 35.72 -51.82
CA HIS A 801 -3.28 36.51 -52.99
C HIS A 801 -3.56 35.66 -54.23
N SER A 802 -4.71 35.85 -54.86
CA SER A 802 -5.06 35.08 -56.06
C SER A 802 -4.45 35.71 -57.32
N ASN A 803 -3.35 35.15 -57.81
CA ASN A 803 -2.82 35.48 -59.13
C ASN A 803 -3.62 34.77 -60.23
N ALA A 804 -3.50 35.27 -61.46
CA ALA A 804 -4.24 34.74 -62.60
C ALA A 804 -3.80 33.30 -62.95
N GLY A 805 -4.54 32.29 -62.49
CA GLY A 805 -4.27 30.88 -62.73
C GLY A 805 -4.32 30.00 -61.48
N GLU A 806 -4.38 30.61 -60.29
CA GLU A 806 -4.39 29.92 -59.00
C GLU A 806 -5.80 29.55 -58.51
N PRO A 807 -5.93 28.56 -57.59
CA PRO A 807 -7.22 27.96 -57.22
C PRO A 807 -8.15 28.86 -56.38
N SER A 808 -7.60 29.82 -55.63
CA SER A 808 -8.32 30.79 -54.80
C SER A 808 -7.38 31.94 -54.37
N GLY A 809 -7.82 32.87 -53.51
CA GLY A 809 -6.93 33.86 -52.88
C GLY A 809 -6.42 33.46 -51.50
N ASN A 810 -6.54 32.19 -51.13
CA ASN A 810 -6.10 31.68 -49.84
C ASN A 810 -5.87 30.18 -49.98
N PHE A 811 -4.64 29.77 -50.29
CA PHE A 811 -4.29 28.38 -50.53
C PHE A 811 -2.91 28.06 -49.98
N VAL A 812 -2.62 26.77 -49.83
CA VAL A 812 -1.32 26.25 -49.43
C VAL A 812 -0.78 25.35 -50.52
N GLU A 813 0.53 25.42 -50.76
CA GLU A 813 1.19 24.66 -51.82
C GLU A 813 2.49 24.01 -51.34
N ILE A 814 2.76 22.78 -51.80
CA ILE A 814 4.06 22.11 -51.65
C ILE A 814 4.86 22.32 -52.93
N LEU A 815 6.08 22.83 -52.83
CA LEU A 815 6.98 23.04 -53.96
C LEU A 815 8.28 22.22 -53.81
N LEU A 816 8.71 21.57 -54.89
CA LEU A 816 10.02 20.93 -54.99
C LEU A 816 10.80 21.56 -56.15
N ASP A 817 11.99 22.07 -55.88
CA ASP A 817 12.83 22.81 -56.83
C ASP A 817 12.11 24.00 -57.48
N GLY A 818 11.16 24.62 -56.77
CA GLY A 818 10.30 25.70 -57.26
C GLY A 818 9.16 25.24 -58.18
N ASN A 819 8.89 23.94 -58.27
CA ASN A 819 7.75 23.41 -59.03
C ASN A 819 6.65 22.93 -58.07
N SER A 820 5.41 23.34 -58.33
CA SER A 820 4.22 22.88 -57.59
C SER A 820 4.06 21.36 -57.65
N VAL A 821 3.99 20.73 -56.48
CA VAL A 821 3.75 19.29 -56.27
C VAL A 821 2.29 19.04 -55.92
N ALA A 822 1.73 19.85 -55.02
CA ALA A 822 0.35 19.74 -54.56
C ALA A 822 -0.18 21.09 -54.04
N THR A 823 -1.46 21.36 -54.25
CA THR A 823 -2.13 22.59 -53.80
C THR A 823 -3.43 22.23 -53.08
N ALA A 824 -3.76 22.93 -51.98
CA ALA A 824 -4.98 22.71 -51.20
C ALA A 824 -5.55 24.01 -50.61
N ASP A 825 -6.85 24.00 -50.32
CA ASP A 825 -7.55 25.08 -49.58
C ASP A 825 -7.50 24.76 -48.07
N PRO A 826 -6.92 25.64 -47.23
CA PRO A 826 -6.83 25.41 -45.79
C PRO A 826 -8.19 25.54 -45.07
N THR A 827 -9.27 25.92 -45.75
CA THR A 827 -10.66 26.05 -45.26
C THR A 827 -10.92 27.19 -44.28
N PHE A 828 -9.89 27.96 -43.90
CA PHE A 828 -9.98 29.19 -43.13
C PHE A 828 -9.05 30.27 -43.71
N ASN A 829 -9.36 31.53 -43.46
CA ASN A 829 -8.59 32.67 -43.98
C ASN A 829 -7.24 32.79 -43.29
N LEU A 830 -6.14 32.87 -44.05
CA LEU A 830 -4.78 33.07 -43.55
C LEU A 830 -4.43 34.56 -43.38
N ASP A 831 -5.05 35.46 -44.17
CA ASP A 831 -4.85 36.91 -44.04
C ASP A 831 -5.62 37.47 -42.83
N THR A 832 -5.05 37.31 -41.64
CA THR A 832 -5.65 37.73 -40.36
C THR A 832 -4.61 38.31 -39.39
N THR A 833 -5.10 39.08 -38.41
CA THR A 833 -4.24 39.55 -37.31
C THR A 833 -4.03 38.51 -36.22
N GLN A 834 -4.56 37.29 -36.38
CA GLN A 834 -4.42 36.19 -35.44
C GLN A 834 -3.21 35.34 -35.81
N TRP A 835 -2.59 34.73 -34.80
CA TRP A 835 -1.56 33.72 -35.03
C TRP A 835 -2.18 32.40 -35.49
N HIS A 836 -1.49 31.69 -36.35
CA HIS A 836 -1.83 30.34 -36.80
C HIS A 836 -0.64 29.44 -36.51
N HIS A 837 -0.91 28.20 -36.14
CA HIS A 837 0.11 27.20 -35.90
C HIS A 837 0.21 26.26 -37.11
N ALA A 838 1.42 25.88 -37.50
CA ALA A 838 1.69 24.95 -38.59
C ALA A 838 2.62 23.83 -38.15
N ASP A 839 2.20 22.59 -38.39
CA ASP A 839 3.02 21.39 -38.21
C ASP A 839 3.24 20.73 -39.57
N ILE A 840 4.50 20.65 -39.99
CA ILE A 840 4.93 19.96 -41.21
C ILE A 840 5.78 18.75 -40.81
N SER A 841 5.37 17.58 -41.26
CA SER A 841 6.15 16.34 -41.13
C SER A 841 6.52 15.80 -42.50
N PHE A 842 7.78 15.42 -42.68
CA PHE A 842 8.29 14.86 -43.92
C PHE A 842 9.09 13.58 -43.65
N ASP A 843 8.59 12.43 -44.14
CA ASP A 843 9.18 11.09 -43.93
C ASP A 843 10.30 10.74 -44.93
N GLY A 844 10.81 11.73 -45.67
CA GLY A 844 11.74 11.53 -46.80
C GLY A 844 11.06 11.22 -48.14
N ARG A 845 9.75 10.94 -48.14
CA ARG A 845 8.96 10.62 -49.35
C ARG A 845 7.60 11.31 -49.40
N ARG A 846 7.01 11.63 -48.26
CA ARG A 846 5.66 12.14 -48.10
C ARG A 846 5.66 13.26 -47.08
N LEU A 847 4.90 14.32 -47.39
CA LEU A 847 4.73 15.48 -46.54
C LEU A 847 3.30 15.53 -46.00
N THR A 848 3.18 15.68 -44.69
CA THR A 848 1.93 15.97 -43.99
C THR A 848 1.99 17.42 -43.49
N LEU A 849 0.91 18.17 -43.67
CA LEU A 849 0.75 19.51 -43.12
C LEU A 849 -0.56 19.58 -42.35
N THR A 850 -0.47 19.99 -41.08
CA THR A 850 -1.62 20.35 -40.24
C THR A 850 -1.53 21.83 -39.90
N LEU A 851 -2.66 22.52 -40.01
CA LEU A 851 -2.80 23.93 -39.64
C LEU A 851 -3.83 24.10 -38.54
N THR A 852 -3.48 24.83 -37.49
CA THR A 852 -4.40 25.13 -36.39
C THR A 852 -4.64 26.64 -36.30
N PRO A 853 -5.85 27.13 -36.62
CA PRO A 853 -6.18 28.54 -36.46
C PRO A 853 -6.37 28.92 -34.98
N ASN A 854 -6.02 30.16 -34.58
CA ASN A 854 -6.21 30.62 -33.20
C ASN A 854 -7.63 30.37 -32.68
N GLY A 855 -7.75 29.62 -31.58
CA GLY A 855 -9.01 29.26 -30.94
C GLY A 855 -9.88 28.27 -31.74
N GLY A 856 -9.34 27.64 -32.78
CA GLY A 856 -10.00 26.60 -33.58
C GLY A 856 -9.35 25.23 -33.44
N SER A 857 -9.95 24.22 -34.09
CA SER A 857 -9.41 22.86 -34.12
C SER A 857 -8.38 22.69 -35.25
N PRO A 858 -7.40 21.78 -35.09
CA PRO A 858 -6.44 21.45 -36.15
C PRO A 858 -7.11 20.98 -37.44
N VAL A 859 -6.57 21.41 -38.57
CA VAL A 859 -7.01 21.07 -39.93
C VAL A 859 -5.84 20.44 -40.69
N THR A 860 -5.92 19.14 -40.97
CA THR A 860 -4.94 18.47 -41.84
C THR A 860 -5.17 18.89 -43.29
N VAL A 861 -4.29 19.75 -43.81
CA VAL A 861 -4.35 20.31 -45.18
C VAL A 861 -3.80 19.31 -46.19
N PHE A 862 -2.66 18.69 -45.86
CA PHE A 862 -2.07 17.60 -46.63
C PHE A 862 -1.88 16.40 -45.70
N SER A 863 -2.35 15.23 -46.12
CA SER A 863 -2.17 13.98 -45.37
C SER A 863 -1.26 13.05 -46.17
N ALA A 864 -0.04 12.83 -45.68
CA ALA A 864 0.97 11.96 -46.29
C ALA A 864 1.12 12.16 -47.82
N MET A 865 1.22 13.40 -48.26
CA MET A 865 1.25 13.78 -49.67
C MET A 865 2.59 13.40 -50.30
N PRO A 866 2.64 12.55 -51.35
CA PRO A 866 3.91 12.15 -51.97
C PRO A 866 4.66 13.33 -52.59
N VAL A 867 5.97 13.41 -52.33
CA VAL A 867 6.89 14.41 -52.90
C VAL A 867 7.95 13.67 -53.75
N PRO A 868 7.59 13.22 -54.96
CA PRO A 868 8.47 12.39 -55.78
C PRO A 868 9.67 13.19 -56.30
N GLY A 869 10.87 12.65 -56.10
CA GLY A 869 12.10 13.24 -56.64
C GLY A 869 12.92 14.05 -55.64
N PHE A 870 12.48 14.18 -54.38
CA PHE A 870 13.31 14.72 -53.32
C PHE A 870 14.59 13.88 -53.17
N THR A 871 15.73 14.57 -53.12
CA THR A 871 17.05 13.96 -52.84
C THR A 871 17.62 14.65 -51.61
N PRO A 872 17.96 13.94 -50.54
CA PRO A 872 18.52 14.54 -49.32
C PRO A 872 19.76 15.39 -49.60
N PHE A 873 19.87 16.52 -48.92
CA PHE A 873 21.02 17.42 -48.99
C PHE A 873 21.32 18.04 -47.62
N VAL A 874 22.57 18.47 -47.41
CA VAL A 874 22.98 19.18 -46.18
C VAL A 874 22.18 20.48 -46.15
N SER A 875 21.28 20.60 -45.18
CA SER A 875 20.20 21.56 -45.29
C SER A 875 20.39 22.79 -44.40
N LEU A 876 20.12 23.95 -44.97
CA LEU A 876 19.63 25.12 -44.25
C LEU A 876 18.10 25.06 -44.21
N TYR A 877 17.49 25.80 -43.30
CA TYR A 877 16.04 26.02 -43.33
C TYR A 877 15.69 27.46 -43.04
N GLY A 878 14.50 27.89 -43.39
CA GLY A 878 14.10 29.27 -43.16
C GLY A 878 12.72 29.61 -43.68
N PHE A 879 12.37 30.88 -43.50
CA PHE A 879 11.10 31.44 -43.95
C PHE A 879 11.34 32.64 -44.86
N GLY A 880 10.50 32.79 -45.88
CA GLY A 880 10.56 33.89 -46.84
C GLY A 880 9.18 34.50 -47.04
N ALA A 881 9.10 35.81 -47.24
CA ALA A 881 7.84 36.49 -47.49
C ALA A 881 8.02 37.70 -48.40
N ARG A 882 6.94 38.11 -49.06
CA ARG A 882 6.91 39.23 -50.01
C ARG A 882 5.62 40.03 -49.91
N THR A 883 5.72 41.30 -50.29
CA THR A 883 4.57 42.15 -50.58
C THR A 883 4.66 42.73 -52.00
N GLY A 884 3.53 42.73 -52.69
CA GLY A 884 3.34 43.31 -54.02
C GLY A 884 2.79 44.75 -53.98
N GLU A 885 1.82 45.04 -54.85
CA GLU A 885 1.08 46.32 -54.84
C GLU A 885 0.04 46.38 -53.70
N VAL A 886 -0.44 45.20 -53.26
CA VAL A 886 -1.22 44.94 -52.05
C VAL A 886 -0.23 44.39 -51.01
N SER A 887 -0.45 44.62 -49.72
CA SER A 887 0.53 44.24 -48.70
C SER A 887 -0.10 43.70 -47.42
N SER A 888 0.58 42.72 -46.83
CA SER A 888 0.40 42.21 -45.48
C SER A 888 1.69 42.30 -44.68
N GLU A 889 1.57 42.42 -43.37
CA GLU A 889 2.71 42.14 -42.46
C GLU A 889 2.84 40.61 -42.32
N HIS A 890 4.05 40.07 -42.51
CA HIS A 890 4.31 38.64 -42.33
C HIS A 890 5.22 38.44 -41.12
N ARG A 891 4.79 37.60 -40.17
CA ARG A 891 5.57 37.26 -38.98
C ARG A 891 5.64 35.75 -38.80
N VAL A 892 6.77 35.32 -38.25
CA VAL A 892 7.01 33.94 -37.84
C VAL A 892 7.57 33.96 -36.42
N ASP A 893 7.16 32.98 -35.62
CA ASP A 893 7.57 32.79 -34.24
C ASP A 893 7.52 31.31 -33.84
N ASN A 894 8.04 30.97 -32.66
CA ASN A 894 7.98 29.62 -32.06
C ASN A 894 8.42 28.50 -33.03
N VAL A 895 9.56 28.67 -33.70
CA VAL A 895 10.04 27.74 -34.71
C VAL A 895 10.78 26.59 -34.04
N LEU A 896 10.24 25.38 -34.10
CA LEU A 896 10.92 24.15 -33.71
C LEU A 896 11.19 23.30 -34.95
N PHE A 897 12.46 23.00 -35.22
CA PHE A 897 12.84 22.08 -36.30
C PHE A 897 13.53 20.85 -35.69
N VAL A 898 12.97 19.68 -35.94
CA VAL A 898 13.51 18.39 -35.51
C VAL A 898 13.99 17.64 -36.74
N ASN A 899 15.31 17.40 -36.80
CA ASN A 899 15.87 16.52 -37.80
C ASN A 899 15.63 15.05 -37.40
N THR A 900 14.61 14.43 -37.98
CA THR A 900 14.27 13.02 -37.67
C THR A 900 15.17 12.00 -38.39
N SER A 901 16.23 12.44 -39.08
CA SER A 901 17.09 11.54 -39.86
C SER A 901 18.21 10.85 -39.06
N GLY A 902 18.24 10.96 -37.73
CA GLY A 902 19.32 10.44 -36.87
C GLY A 902 18.96 9.43 -35.77
N GLY A 903 17.70 9.07 -35.53
CA GLY A 903 17.37 8.29 -34.32
C GLY A 903 17.27 9.16 -33.06
N ASN A 904 17.16 8.53 -31.89
CA ASN A 904 17.03 9.20 -30.59
C ASN A 904 18.34 9.91 -30.20
N ASP A 905 18.27 10.70 -29.14
CA ASP A 905 19.35 11.48 -28.52
C ASP A 905 19.07 11.33 -27.00
N CYS A 906 19.60 10.26 -26.38
CA CYS A 906 19.17 9.81 -25.05
C CYS A 906 19.62 10.73 -23.93
N ASP A 907 20.77 11.37 -24.11
CA ASP A 907 21.46 12.22 -23.14
C ASP A 907 21.13 13.72 -23.33
N GLY A 908 20.52 14.07 -24.47
CA GLY A 908 20.02 15.39 -24.83
C GLY A 908 21.07 16.31 -25.46
N ASP A 909 22.27 15.82 -25.75
CA ASP A 909 23.46 16.60 -26.08
C ASP A 909 23.45 17.25 -27.47
N LEU A 910 22.39 16.98 -28.26
CA LEU A 910 22.14 17.45 -29.62
C LEU A 910 22.88 16.65 -30.70
N VAL A 911 23.41 15.47 -30.36
CA VAL A 911 23.98 14.47 -31.25
C VAL A 911 23.14 13.19 -31.16
N PRO A 912 22.48 12.75 -32.25
CA PRO A 912 21.68 11.54 -32.20
C PRO A 912 22.52 10.29 -31.88
N ASP A 913 22.03 9.38 -31.03
CA ASP A 913 22.70 8.18 -30.48
C ASP A 913 23.48 7.38 -31.51
N VAL A 914 22.96 7.28 -32.74
CA VAL A 914 23.58 6.48 -33.81
C VAL A 914 24.88 7.11 -34.32
N TRP A 915 25.14 8.35 -33.94
CA TRP A 915 26.29 9.18 -34.27
C TRP A 915 26.96 9.76 -33.02
N ASP A 916 26.42 9.44 -31.86
CA ASP A 916 26.92 9.86 -30.57
C ASP A 916 27.95 8.84 -30.08
N ASN A 917 29.16 9.33 -29.77
CA ASN A 917 30.19 8.51 -29.14
C ASN A 917 30.01 8.38 -27.62
N CYS A 918 29.05 9.08 -27.02
CA CYS A 918 28.53 8.87 -25.67
C CYS A 918 26.99 8.89 -25.61
N PRO A 919 26.29 7.90 -26.20
CA PRO A 919 24.83 7.92 -26.35
C PRO A 919 24.00 8.19 -25.09
N ASP A 920 24.55 7.93 -23.90
CA ASP A 920 23.88 8.09 -22.61
C ASP A 920 24.47 9.22 -21.74
N ASP A 921 25.55 9.88 -22.17
CA ASP A 921 26.29 10.88 -21.38
C ASP A 921 26.56 12.16 -22.18
N TRP A 922 25.93 13.27 -21.75
CA TRP A 922 25.97 14.57 -22.44
C TRP A 922 27.37 14.97 -22.91
N ASN A 923 27.62 14.94 -24.23
CA ASN A 923 28.92 15.30 -24.79
C ASN A 923 28.88 16.01 -26.18
N PRO A 924 28.27 17.22 -26.31
CA PRO A 924 27.95 17.85 -27.62
C PRO A 924 29.14 18.12 -28.53
N SER A 925 30.35 18.05 -27.97
CA SER A 925 31.61 18.25 -28.67
C SER A 925 32.12 17.00 -29.37
N GLN A 926 31.58 15.82 -29.01
CA GLN A 926 31.95 14.50 -29.52
C GLN A 926 33.46 14.30 -29.50
N THR A 927 34.09 14.79 -28.42
CA THR A 927 35.54 14.71 -28.27
C THR A 927 35.89 13.26 -27.97
N ASP A 928 36.77 12.70 -28.80
CA ASP A 928 37.30 11.34 -28.68
C ASP A 928 38.81 11.48 -28.88
N THR A 929 39.53 11.54 -27.76
CA THR A 929 40.95 11.94 -27.72
C THR A 929 41.86 10.82 -28.23
N ASP A 930 41.51 9.55 -28.04
CA ASP A 930 42.31 8.40 -28.46
C ASP A 930 41.78 7.68 -29.72
N GLY A 931 40.56 7.99 -30.15
CA GLY A 931 40.00 7.67 -31.46
C GLY A 931 39.34 6.29 -31.55
N ASP A 932 38.88 5.74 -30.44
CA ASP A 932 38.33 4.38 -30.36
C ASP A 932 36.81 4.31 -30.66
N GLY A 933 36.16 5.48 -30.75
CA GLY A 933 34.74 5.62 -31.03
C GLY A 933 33.86 5.75 -29.79
N VAL A 934 34.44 5.78 -28.59
CA VAL A 934 33.81 6.19 -27.32
C VAL A 934 34.26 7.63 -27.02
N GLY A 935 33.37 8.49 -26.53
CA GLY A 935 33.72 9.89 -26.25
C GLY A 935 34.38 10.06 -24.88
N ASP A 936 35.26 11.06 -24.76
CA ASP A 936 36.02 11.38 -23.55
C ASP A 936 35.14 11.55 -22.29
N ASP A 937 33.85 11.90 -22.47
CA ASP A 937 32.88 12.18 -21.41
C ASP A 937 32.22 10.90 -20.84
N CYS A 938 32.15 9.81 -21.62
CA CYS A 938 31.67 8.48 -21.21
C CYS A 938 32.80 7.42 -21.19
N ASP A 939 34.00 7.80 -21.63
CA ASP A 939 35.20 6.99 -21.59
C ASP A 939 35.79 6.98 -20.18
N VAL A 940 35.67 5.84 -19.53
CA VAL A 940 36.15 5.59 -18.16
C VAL A 940 37.65 5.22 -18.11
N LEU A 941 38.33 5.13 -19.25
CA LEU A 941 39.72 4.71 -19.40
C LEU A 941 40.57 5.72 -20.17
N GLN A 942 40.23 7.01 -20.08
CA GLN A 942 40.88 8.13 -20.77
C GLN A 942 42.40 7.97 -21.01
N GLY A 943 42.77 7.77 -22.28
CA GLY A 943 44.15 7.69 -22.75
C GLY A 943 44.79 6.29 -22.72
N CYS A 944 43.98 5.24 -22.58
CA CYS A 944 44.38 3.84 -22.58
C CYS A 944 43.62 3.04 -23.65
N ASP A 945 44.12 1.87 -24.04
CA ASP A 945 43.49 1.06 -25.09
C ASP A 945 42.43 0.13 -24.49
N ASP A 946 41.15 0.45 -24.71
CA ASP A 946 39.99 -0.28 -24.19
C ASP A 946 39.90 -1.73 -24.65
N ASN A 947 40.53 -2.07 -25.77
CA ASN A 947 40.64 -3.45 -26.22
C ASN A 947 41.46 -4.33 -25.24
N ALA A 948 42.18 -3.72 -24.29
CA ALA A 948 42.91 -4.41 -23.23
C ALA A 948 42.02 -4.84 -22.04
N ASN A 949 40.79 -4.35 -21.92
CA ASN A 949 39.79 -4.74 -20.91
C ASN A 949 39.00 -5.99 -21.37
N LEU A 950 39.70 -7.11 -21.51
CA LEU A 950 39.12 -8.37 -22.00
C LEU A 950 38.10 -9.00 -21.05
N TYR A 951 38.12 -8.61 -19.77
CA TYR A 951 37.20 -9.09 -18.75
C TYR A 951 35.94 -8.21 -18.61
N LEU A 952 35.87 -7.08 -19.33
CA LEU A 952 34.74 -6.16 -19.43
C LEU A 952 34.25 -5.69 -18.05
N ASP A 953 35.18 -5.49 -17.11
CA ASP A 953 34.91 -4.95 -15.78
C ASP A 953 35.37 -3.49 -15.63
N ASN A 954 35.78 -2.89 -16.74
CA ASN A 954 36.28 -1.50 -16.86
C ASN A 954 37.55 -1.25 -16.06
N ILE A 955 38.32 -2.30 -15.77
CA ILE A 955 39.56 -2.22 -15.01
C ILE A 955 40.60 -3.14 -15.67
N ILE A 956 41.59 -2.57 -16.36
CA ILE A 956 42.67 -3.37 -16.96
C ILE A 956 43.58 -3.93 -15.85
N ASN A 957 43.43 -5.22 -15.54
CA ASN A 957 44.08 -5.86 -14.41
C ASN A 957 44.56 -7.30 -14.72
N LEU A 958 44.87 -8.07 -13.67
CA LEU A 958 45.38 -9.44 -13.82
C LEU A 958 44.32 -10.41 -14.37
N PHE A 959 43.03 -10.10 -14.24
CA PHE A 959 41.92 -10.89 -14.77
C PHE A 959 41.87 -10.79 -16.31
N ASP A 960 42.17 -9.64 -16.91
CA ASP A 960 42.28 -9.49 -18.37
C ASP A 960 43.44 -10.31 -18.93
N LEU A 961 44.58 -10.32 -18.21
CA LEU A 961 45.69 -11.21 -18.56
C LEU A 961 45.31 -12.69 -18.43
N ALA A 962 44.36 -13.03 -17.55
CA ALA A 962 43.84 -14.39 -17.43
C ALA A 962 42.90 -14.77 -18.58
N VAL A 963 42.11 -13.81 -19.10
CA VAL A 963 41.29 -13.99 -20.32
C VAL A 963 42.20 -14.19 -21.53
N LEU A 964 43.21 -13.34 -21.70
CA LEU A 964 44.21 -13.49 -22.74
C LEU A 964 44.97 -14.82 -22.61
N GLY A 965 45.35 -15.21 -21.39
CA GLY A 965 46.00 -16.49 -21.12
C GLY A 965 45.14 -17.71 -21.45
N ALA A 966 43.82 -17.56 -21.51
CA ALA A 966 42.89 -18.62 -21.91
C ALA A 966 42.76 -18.77 -23.44
N ASP A 967 43.07 -17.70 -24.20
CA ASP A 967 42.96 -17.63 -25.67
C ASP A 967 44.35 -17.51 -26.37
N TYR A 968 45.44 -17.53 -25.60
CA TYR A 968 46.82 -17.41 -26.09
C TYR A 968 47.18 -18.51 -27.11
N ASP A 969 47.79 -18.12 -28.23
CA ASP A 969 48.13 -18.96 -29.41
C ASP A 969 46.91 -19.34 -30.29
N CYS A 970 45.83 -18.54 -30.22
CA CYS A 970 44.73 -18.59 -31.17
C CYS A 970 45.14 -17.96 -32.52
N ASN A 971 44.69 -18.56 -33.64
CA ASN A 971 45.18 -18.25 -35.00
C ASN A 971 44.07 -17.76 -35.98
N SER A 972 42.90 -17.35 -35.45
CA SER A 972 41.82 -16.64 -36.19
C SER A 972 40.54 -16.50 -35.35
N GLY A 973 39.93 -15.31 -35.33
CA GLY A 973 38.63 -15.06 -34.68
C GLY A 973 38.70 -15.13 -33.15
N CYS A 974 39.87 -14.75 -32.63
CA CYS A 974 40.19 -14.80 -31.22
C CYS A 974 39.52 -13.64 -30.51
N THR A 975 39.04 -13.89 -29.30
CA THR A 975 38.41 -12.86 -28.46
C THR A 975 39.44 -11.95 -27.79
N ALA A 976 40.72 -12.35 -27.80
CA ALA A 976 41.84 -11.63 -27.19
C ALA A 976 42.93 -11.20 -28.21
N ASP A 977 42.51 -10.91 -29.45
CA ASP A 977 43.31 -10.24 -30.49
C ASP A 977 43.14 -8.73 -30.29
N ILE A 978 44.04 -8.15 -29.50
CA ILE A 978 43.97 -6.76 -29.03
C ILE A 978 44.57 -5.83 -30.10
N ASP A 979 45.62 -6.27 -30.81
CA ASP A 979 46.26 -5.45 -31.84
C ASP A 979 45.63 -5.56 -33.25
N GLY A 980 44.64 -6.45 -33.39
CA GLY A 980 43.78 -6.60 -34.56
C GLY A 980 44.45 -7.31 -35.74
N ASP A 981 45.53 -8.07 -35.49
CA ASP A 981 46.28 -8.76 -36.54
C ASP A 981 45.70 -10.15 -36.89
N GLY A 982 44.72 -10.62 -36.12
CA GLY A 982 43.98 -11.86 -36.30
C GLY A 982 44.43 -13.01 -35.40
N ASP A 983 45.54 -12.85 -34.67
CA ASP A 983 46.12 -13.84 -33.78
C ASP A 983 46.07 -13.33 -32.31
N SER A 984 46.15 -14.23 -31.32
CA SER A 984 46.36 -13.83 -29.92
C SER A 984 47.73 -14.31 -29.47
N ASP A 985 48.68 -13.39 -29.33
CA ASP A 985 50.09 -13.68 -29.10
C ASP A 985 50.75 -12.80 -28.03
N ILE A 986 52.08 -12.71 -28.08
CA ILE A 986 52.84 -11.95 -27.08
C ILE A 986 52.78 -10.44 -27.28
N LEU A 987 52.39 -9.98 -28.47
CA LEU A 987 52.18 -8.56 -28.78
C LEU A 987 50.95 -8.04 -28.04
N ASP A 988 49.88 -8.82 -27.96
CA ASP A 988 48.68 -8.52 -27.17
C ASP A 988 48.98 -8.45 -25.66
N VAL A 989 49.83 -9.37 -25.16
CA VAL A 989 50.31 -9.32 -23.76
C VAL A 989 51.01 -7.99 -23.46
N SER A 990 51.76 -7.45 -24.43
CA SER A 990 52.42 -6.16 -24.24
C SER A 990 51.43 -5.01 -24.12
N ILE A 991 50.28 -5.06 -24.79
CA ILE A 991 49.26 -4.01 -24.74
C ILE A 991 48.60 -4.01 -23.36
N ILE A 992 48.20 -5.17 -22.83
CA ILE A 992 47.71 -5.28 -21.43
C ILE A 992 48.79 -4.80 -20.45
N ALA A 993 50.05 -5.18 -20.64
CA ALA A 993 51.14 -4.79 -19.74
C ALA A 993 51.50 -3.30 -19.80
N LEU A 994 51.29 -2.64 -20.95
CA LEU A 994 51.48 -1.20 -21.14
C LEU A 994 50.34 -0.40 -20.50
N ASN A 995 49.10 -0.91 -20.58
CA ASN A 995 47.90 -0.28 -20.03
C ASN A 995 47.58 -0.71 -18.58
N TRP A 996 48.34 -1.65 -17.99
CA TRP A 996 48.17 -2.09 -16.59
C TRP A 996 48.20 -0.93 -15.58
N LEU A 997 48.94 0.12 -15.86
CA LEU A 997 49.08 1.28 -14.97
C LEU A 997 47.90 2.26 -15.06
N CYS A 998 46.93 2.03 -15.94
CA CYS A 998 45.78 2.91 -16.17
C CYS A 998 44.70 2.80 -15.08
N SER A 999 44.65 1.70 -14.33
CA SER A 999 43.61 1.46 -13.30
C SER A 999 44.06 1.77 -11.86
N ALA A 1000 45.05 2.65 -11.69
CA ALA A 1000 45.78 2.81 -10.43
C ALA A 1000 45.53 4.13 -9.67
N ASP A 1001 44.58 4.96 -10.10
CA ASP A 1001 44.09 6.11 -9.31
C ASP A 1001 42.63 5.89 -8.89
#